data_AF-A0A7X6MI32-F1
#
_entry.id   AF-A0A7X6MI32-F1
#
_cell.length_a   1.000
_cell.length_b   1.000
_cell.length_c   1.000
_cell.angle_alpha   90.00
_cell.angle_beta   90.00
_cell.angle_gamma   90.00
#
_symmetry.space_group_name_H-M   'P 1'
#
loop_
_entity.id
_entity.type
_entity.pdbx_description
1 polymer ?
#
loop_
_entity_poly.entity_id
_entity_poly.type
_entity_poly.pdbx_seq_one_letter_code
_entity_poly.pdbx_strand_id
1 'polypeptide(L)'
;MKIAYLINDMYGIGGTVRTVANQAAALSARHEVEIVSVFRHRAEPVLPVPAQVSLRPLVDVRGYDGADGTGTDGRPLYEGSERAGVPPLLFPPEDARGPTHSRLTDDRLEEYLATTDADVVVGTRPGLNVVIARAAPSRVVKIGQEHLTYDQHSEPLRRVMEDAYPHLDAFVTVTEADARTYRDRMPMPRVRVLSIPNSVPAPAFTANGHNSRTIVSAGRLAPSKRHDLLVQAFSMVSEEFPEWTLRIYGRGNRRAALARLVNSLGLQDRVWLMGAHPRVEEAWAQGSFAAVTSSEEPFGMTIVEAMRSGLPVVSTDCPHGPASIIRDREDGLLVPNRSAPGIADGLAQLMADDELRRRMSSAALTGSERFDPANVMLMHEELFSGLSGHELPPPRVSVPAPRPEPAAACRVRVAGDGVAVLSFADPPDRVVLTLEGKRVELEPDGTGDVVVDAARTRLAARTWEVLRLDGDRETPVHDVEIRQHGFPLDPERVGRLALVLPSRSAKGRLVLHVRRSAHHAEVEHVESADGLITVQGRVLGRATPDAHARLAVRLRTSPGALREFSAPVAGDGRFTAVVDPEVVVHGRYGESEKWELRLVLSDGTECTVGRHLSGVAGYQKIIRYPDQKVERGEGAGSRVRPYYTVNDRLGLVTSPLAPTLEVDRVRAVPAGRRGSRLRFEVRLASPLPEGAEYAVEVVRGTDVGRRFPLRAEGGSASGSRLVGSLPLLARTEYGGPGAIRATWRLRLLAGPSGALGRLGATAVPDSTSRRWSHGPYVRSATVTPLGSGDLQVTVADVHAREAVRRRMP
;
A
#
# COMPACT_ATOMS: atom_id res chain seq x y z
N MET A 1 -25.25 -10.03 -30.50
CA MET A 1 -25.94 -8.92 -29.79
C MET A 1 -24.96 -7.79 -29.56
N LYS A 2 -25.46 -6.59 -29.28
CA LYS A 2 -24.70 -5.48 -28.73
C LYS A 2 -24.97 -5.36 -27.23
N ILE A 3 -23.91 -5.42 -26.43
CA ILE A 3 -23.97 -5.46 -24.96
C ILE A 3 -23.26 -4.22 -24.41
N ALA A 4 -23.95 -3.43 -23.59
CA ALA A 4 -23.40 -2.25 -22.94
C ALA A 4 -23.26 -2.46 -21.43
N TYR A 5 -22.05 -2.29 -20.89
CA TYR A 5 -21.78 -2.25 -19.45
C TYR A 5 -21.73 -0.81 -18.96
N LEU A 6 -22.62 -0.44 -18.04
CA LEU A 6 -22.62 0.86 -17.40
C LEU A 6 -21.86 0.77 -16.07
N ILE A 7 -20.71 1.46 -15.99
CA ILE A 7 -19.82 1.46 -14.82
C ILE A 7 -19.54 2.88 -14.34
N ASN A 8 -19.41 3.06 -13.02
CA ASN A 8 -19.14 4.36 -12.43
C ASN A 8 -17.80 4.94 -12.91
N ASP A 9 -16.75 4.13 -12.94
CA ASP A 9 -15.40 4.58 -13.25
C ASP A 9 -14.54 3.39 -13.72
N MET A 10 -14.33 3.29 -15.04
CA MET A 10 -13.48 2.27 -15.66
C MET A 10 -11.98 2.57 -15.53
N TYR A 11 -11.62 3.79 -15.13
CA TYR A 11 -10.24 4.24 -15.11
C TYR A 11 -9.54 3.98 -13.77
N GLY A 12 -10.26 3.50 -12.76
CA GLY A 12 -9.74 3.16 -11.45
C GLY A 12 -9.11 1.76 -11.37
N ILE A 13 -8.78 1.32 -10.15
CA ILE A 13 -8.41 -0.07 -9.84
C ILE A 13 -9.40 -0.59 -8.80
N GLY A 14 -10.15 -1.65 -9.13
CA GLY A 14 -11.12 -2.25 -8.22
C GLY A 14 -11.67 -3.57 -8.74
N GLY A 15 -12.38 -4.31 -7.88
CA GLY A 15 -12.98 -5.60 -8.24
C GLY A 15 -14.02 -5.47 -9.35
N THR A 16 -14.90 -4.47 -9.29
CA THR A 16 -15.89 -4.16 -10.34
C THR A 16 -15.20 -3.83 -11.67
N VAL A 17 -14.19 -2.95 -11.66
CA VAL A 17 -13.44 -2.58 -12.87
C VAL A 17 -12.78 -3.81 -13.51
N ARG A 18 -12.14 -4.66 -12.69
CA ARG A 18 -11.54 -5.92 -13.16
C ARG A 18 -12.59 -6.88 -13.72
N THR A 19 -13.74 -6.98 -13.05
CA THR A 19 -14.84 -7.85 -13.49
C THR A 19 -15.36 -7.39 -14.85
N VAL A 20 -15.75 -6.12 -14.98
CA VAL A 20 -16.25 -5.57 -16.24
C VAL A 20 -15.22 -5.70 -17.37
N ALA A 21 -13.93 -5.46 -17.09
CA ALA A 21 -12.87 -5.70 -18.08
C ALA A 21 -12.83 -7.16 -18.55
N ASN A 22 -12.85 -8.11 -17.61
CA ASN A 22 -12.80 -9.54 -17.92
C ASN A 22 -14.04 -10.01 -18.71
N GLN A 23 -15.24 -9.58 -18.27
CA GLN A 23 -16.50 -9.93 -18.92
C GLN A 23 -16.59 -9.34 -20.33
N ALA A 24 -16.31 -8.04 -20.47
CA ALA A 24 -16.38 -7.36 -21.75
C ALA A 24 -15.39 -7.96 -22.76
N ALA A 25 -14.18 -8.29 -22.29
CA ALA A 25 -13.18 -8.91 -23.13
C ALA A 25 -13.61 -10.30 -23.62
N ALA A 26 -14.11 -11.16 -22.72
CA ALA A 26 -14.54 -12.50 -23.08
C ALA A 26 -15.77 -12.48 -24.03
N LEU A 27 -16.75 -11.61 -23.78
CA LEU A 27 -17.93 -11.46 -24.64
C LEU A 27 -17.59 -10.86 -26.02
N SER A 28 -16.55 -10.03 -26.11
CA SER A 28 -16.14 -9.39 -27.38
C SER A 28 -15.71 -10.38 -28.48
N ALA A 29 -15.44 -11.64 -28.10
CA ALA A 29 -15.19 -12.72 -29.04
C ALA A 29 -16.42 -13.06 -29.92
N ARG A 30 -17.63 -12.87 -29.39
CA ARG A 30 -18.90 -13.30 -30.01
C ARG A 30 -19.92 -12.17 -30.17
N HIS A 31 -19.76 -11.07 -29.45
CA HIS A 31 -20.70 -9.96 -29.39
C HIS A 31 -20.00 -8.62 -29.60
N GLU A 32 -20.76 -7.62 -30.02
CA GLU A 32 -20.30 -6.23 -29.94
C GLU A 32 -20.44 -5.77 -28.49
N VAL A 33 -19.35 -5.24 -27.90
CA VAL A 33 -19.35 -4.84 -26.49
C VAL A 33 -18.89 -3.39 -26.33
N GLU A 34 -19.67 -2.63 -25.57
CA GLU A 34 -19.34 -1.27 -25.14
C GLU A 34 -19.26 -1.20 -23.62
N ILE A 35 -18.24 -0.53 -23.09
CA ILE A 35 -18.15 -0.11 -21.70
C ILE A 35 -18.42 1.39 -21.65
N VAL A 36 -19.42 1.78 -20.88
CA VAL A 36 -19.78 3.17 -20.64
C VAL A 36 -19.39 3.56 -19.23
N SER A 37 -18.34 4.36 -19.12
CA SER A 37 -17.83 4.87 -17.85
C SER A 37 -18.49 6.21 -17.54
N VAL A 38 -19.14 6.36 -16.39
CA VAL A 38 -19.72 7.66 -16.00
C VAL A 38 -18.62 8.72 -15.93
N PHE A 39 -17.51 8.41 -15.25
CA PHE A 39 -16.40 9.35 -15.08
C PHE A 39 -15.13 8.92 -15.81
N ARG A 40 -14.36 9.92 -16.25
CA ARG A 40 -12.95 9.80 -16.68
C ARG A 40 -12.08 10.72 -15.85
N HIS A 41 -11.18 10.15 -15.05
CA HIS A 41 -10.25 10.92 -14.20
C HIS A 41 -8.77 10.77 -14.62
N ARG A 42 -8.49 10.07 -15.72
CA ARG A 42 -7.16 9.91 -16.33
C ARG A 42 -7.30 9.59 -17.82
N ALA A 43 -6.21 9.76 -18.57
CA ALA A 43 -6.23 9.55 -20.02
C ALA A 43 -6.56 8.10 -20.39
N GLU A 44 -5.84 7.15 -19.82
CA GLU A 44 -5.97 5.72 -20.12
C GLU A 44 -6.43 4.93 -18.89
N PRO A 45 -7.27 3.88 -19.04
CA PRO A 45 -7.58 2.95 -17.97
C PRO A 45 -6.33 2.29 -17.39
N VAL A 46 -6.36 1.91 -16.12
CA VAL A 46 -5.23 1.15 -15.52
C VAL A 46 -5.26 -0.31 -15.94
N LEU A 47 -6.45 -0.90 -15.96
CA LEU A 47 -6.64 -2.27 -16.42
C LEU A 47 -6.86 -2.23 -17.94
N PRO A 48 -6.22 -3.13 -18.71
CA PRO A 48 -6.32 -3.13 -20.15
C PRO A 48 -7.76 -3.42 -20.60
N VAL A 49 -8.23 -2.66 -21.59
CA VAL A 49 -9.49 -2.90 -22.31
C VAL A 49 -9.13 -3.31 -23.74
N PRO A 50 -9.62 -4.46 -24.26
CA PRO A 50 -9.30 -4.90 -25.61
C PRO A 50 -9.76 -3.89 -26.67
N ALA A 51 -9.03 -3.77 -27.78
CA ALA A 51 -9.35 -2.83 -28.85
C ALA A 51 -10.71 -3.11 -29.53
N GLN A 52 -11.23 -4.33 -29.41
CA GLN A 52 -12.55 -4.73 -29.90
C GLN A 52 -13.70 -4.22 -29.00
N VAL A 53 -13.39 -3.79 -27.78
CA VAL A 53 -14.36 -3.26 -26.82
C VAL A 53 -14.35 -1.74 -26.90
N SER A 54 -15.50 -1.15 -27.20
CA SER A 54 -15.62 0.32 -27.20
C SER A 54 -15.62 0.84 -25.76
N LEU A 55 -14.83 1.87 -25.46
CA LEU A 55 -14.86 2.53 -24.15
C LEU A 55 -15.31 3.99 -24.30
N ARG A 56 -16.45 4.32 -23.71
CA ARG A 56 -17.05 5.67 -23.76
C ARG A 56 -17.13 6.30 -22.37
N PRO A 57 -16.38 7.37 -22.08
CA PRO A 57 -16.62 8.19 -20.89
C PRO A 57 -17.79 9.16 -21.12
N LEU A 58 -18.65 9.35 -20.12
CA LEU A 58 -19.77 10.30 -20.20
C LEU A 58 -19.39 11.69 -19.68
N VAL A 59 -18.56 11.75 -18.64
CA VAL A 59 -18.11 12.98 -17.98
C VAL A 59 -16.60 12.92 -17.77
N ASP A 60 -15.88 13.94 -18.22
CA ASP A 60 -14.45 14.11 -18.03
C ASP A 60 -14.15 15.02 -16.84
N VAL A 61 -13.52 14.46 -15.82
CA VAL A 61 -13.14 15.17 -14.59
C VAL A 61 -11.62 15.36 -14.49
N ARG A 62 -10.88 15.12 -15.59
CA ARG A 62 -9.43 15.38 -15.63
C ARG A 62 -9.17 16.87 -15.53
N GLY A 63 -8.15 17.23 -14.74
CA GLY A 63 -7.74 18.63 -14.59
C GLY A 63 -8.49 19.40 -13.50
N TYR A 64 -9.52 18.81 -12.87
CA TYR A 64 -10.16 19.43 -11.71
C TYR A 64 -9.20 19.44 -10.50
N ASP A 65 -8.77 20.64 -10.08
CA ASP A 65 -7.88 20.85 -8.94
C ASP A 65 -8.54 21.64 -7.79
N GLY A 66 -9.83 21.95 -7.91
CA GLY A 66 -10.60 22.73 -6.94
C GLY A 66 -10.58 24.24 -7.17
N ALA A 67 -9.84 24.75 -8.17
CA ALA A 67 -9.84 26.17 -8.53
C ALA A 67 -11.16 26.63 -9.19
N ASP A 68 -11.90 25.71 -9.80
CA ASP A 68 -13.19 25.95 -10.46
C ASP A 68 -14.36 26.20 -9.49
N GLY A 69 -14.09 26.20 -8.18
CA GLY A 69 -15.09 26.39 -7.13
C GLY A 69 -15.87 25.12 -6.79
N THR A 70 -16.89 25.29 -5.96
CA THR A 70 -17.81 24.23 -5.54
C THR A 70 -19.26 24.68 -5.70
N GLY A 71 -20.11 23.82 -6.25
CA GLY A 71 -21.55 24.01 -6.28
C GLY A 71 -22.22 23.71 -4.94
N THR A 72 -23.50 23.31 -4.99
CA THR A 72 -24.29 22.97 -3.81
C THR A 72 -23.64 21.81 -3.04
N ASP A 73 -23.66 21.89 -1.71
CA ASP A 73 -23.08 20.88 -0.80
C ASP A 73 -21.59 20.59 -0.99
N GLY A 74 -20.84 21.52 -1.59
CA GLY A 74 -19.39 21.35 -1.82
C GLY A 74 -19.06 20.46 -3.01
N ARG A 75 -20.03 20.19 -3.91
CA ARG A 75 -19.80 19.37 -5.12
C ARG A 75 -18.85 20.09 -6.09
N PRO A 76 -17.91 19.36 -6.70
CA PRO A 76 -16.96 19.95 -7.64
C PRO A 76 -17.67 20.41 -8.92
N LEU A 77 -17.34 21.61 -9.40
CA LEU A 77 -17.70 22.05 -10.75
C LEU A 77 -16.64 21.54 -11.72
N TYR A 78 -17.04 20.75 -12.70
CA TYR A 78 -16.16 20.22 -13.76
C TYR A 78 -16.81 20.44 -15.13
N GLU A 79 -16.00 20.42 -16.19
CA GLU A 79 -16.42 20.79 -17.56
C GLU A 79 -17.05 22.20 -17.68
N GLY A 80 -16.84 23.09 -16.70
CA GLY A 80 -17.44 24.43 -16.69
C GLY A 80 -18.98 24.45 -16.58
N SER A 81 -19.61 23.32 -16.19
CA SER A 81 -21.07 23.20 -16.13
C SER A 81 -21.63 23.47 -14.75
N GLU A 82 -22.57 24.41 -14.62
CA GLU A 82 -23.30 24.64 -13.36
C GLU A 82 -24.06 23.39 -12.90
N ARG A 83 -24.50 22.54 -13.84
CA ARG A 83 -25.21 21.29 -13.55
C ARG A 83 -24.32 20.25 -12.84
N ALA A 84 -22.99 20.36 -12.96
CA ALA A 84 -22.06 19.54 -12.18
C ALA A 84 -22.13 19.85 -10.68
N GLY A 85 -22.54 21.06 -10.32
CA GLY A 85 -22.69 21.52 -8.94
C GLY A 85 -24.03 21.18 -8.30
N VAL A 86 -24.98 20.59 -9.03
CA VAL A 86 -26.34 20.32 -8.56
C VAL A 86 -26.51 18.83 -8.26
N PRO A 87 -27.13 18.42 -7.14
CA PRO A 87 -27.39 17.02 -6.82
C PRO A 87 -28.19 16.27 -7.90
N PRO A 88 -27.92 14.97 -8.12
CA PRO A 88 -28.67 14.15 -9.08
C PRO A 88 -30.12 13.93 -8.61
N LEU A 89 -31.04 13.69 -9.56
CA LEU A 89 -32.36 13.09 -9.31
C LEU A 89 -32.48 11.66 -9.84
N LEU A 90 -31.82 11.32 -10.94
CA LEU A 90 -31.92 9.99 -11.53
C LEU A 90 -31.04 9.00 -10.76
N PHE A 91 -29.76 9.33 -10.60
CA PHE A 91 -28.87 8.56 -9.74
C PHE A 91 -29.24 8.77 -8.25
N PRO A 92 -29.45 7.72 -7.46
CA PRO A 92 -29.93 7.86 -6.09
C PRO A 92 -28.86 8.48 -5.18
N PRO A 93 -29.16 9.61 -4.49
CA PRO A 93 -28.22 10.23 -3.57
C PRO A 93 -27.88 9.35 -2.35
N GLU A 94 -28.70 8.35 -2.03
CA GLU A 94 -28.51 7.37 -0.95
C GLU A 94 -27.38 6.36 -1.23
N ASP A 95 -26.99 6.20 -2.50
CA ASP A 95 -25.85 5.35 -2.86
C ASP A 95 -24.54 6.02 -2.36
N ALA A 96 -23.56 5.22 -1.94
CA ALA A 96 -22.26 5.71 -1.48
C ALA A 96 -21.50 6.59 -2.52
N ARG A 97 -21.90 6.57 -3.80
CA ARG A 97 -21.41 7.46 -4.88
C ARG A 97 -22.38 8.59 -5.22
N GLY A 98 -23.50 8.72 -4.53
CA GLY A 98 -24.41 9.86 -4.65
C GLY A 98 -23.70 11.21 -4.53
N PRO A 99 -22.73 11.39 -3.61
CA PRO A 99 -21.95 12.63 -3.50
C PRO A 99 -21.06 12.95 -4.71
N THR A 100 -20.72 11.97 -5.55
CA THR A 100 -19.90 12.21 -6.75
C THR A 100 -20.73 12.45 -8.01
N HIS A 101 -22.01 12.06 -8.03
CA HIS A 101 -22.92 12.28 -9.16
C HIS A 101 -23.54 13.68 -9.11
N SER A 102 -24.17 14.12 -10.19
CA SER A 102 -24.78 15.44 -10.31
C SER A 102 -25.86 15.44 -11.38
N ARG A 103 -26.55 16.57 -11.56
CA ARG A 103 -27.46 16.72 -12.70
C ARG A 103 -26.76 16.54 -14.04
N LEU A 104 -25.51 16.98 -14.15
CA LEU A 104 -24.74 16.73 -15.37
C LEU A 104 -24.59 15.23 -15.64
N THR A 105 -24.29 14.42 -14.62
CA THR A 105 -24.19 12.96 -14.83
C THR A 105 -25.53 12.35 -15.21
N ASP A 106 -26.64 12.82 -14.61
CA ASP A 106 -27.98 12.36 -14.97
C ASP A 106 -28.28 12.66 -16.45
N ASP A 107 -28.04 13.88 -16.91
CA ASP A 107 -28.33 14.27 -18.29
C ASP A 107 -27.58 13.38 -19.30
N ARG A 108 -26.30 13.12 -19.04
CA ARG A 108 -25.47 12.29 -19.93
C ARG A 108 -25.89 10.82 -19.89
N LEU A 109 -26.34 10.35 -18.73
CA LEU A 109 -26.88 9.00 -18.59
C LEU A 109 -28.21 8.85 -19.33
N GLU A 110 -29.12 9.82 -19.20
CA GLU A 110 -30.41 9.85 -19.91
C GLU A 110 -30.20 9.95 -21.42
N GLU A 111 -29.33 10.86 -21.88
CA GLU A 111 -28.99 11.03 -23.30
C GLU A 111 -28.41 9.73 -23.89
N TYR A 112 -27.47 9.09 -23.18
CA TYR A 112 -26.92 7.81 -23.61
C TYR A 112 -28.00 6.72 -23.70
N LEU A 113 -28.80 6.55 -22.66
CA LEU A 113 -29.83 5.49 -22.61
C LEU A 113 -30.94 5.73 -23.64
N ALA A 114 -31.31 6.97 -23.93
CA ALA A 114 -32.29 7.29 -24.95
C ALA A 114 -31.81 6.94 -26.37
N THR A 115 -30.49 7.04 -26.61
CA THR A 115 -29.89 6.89 -27.94
C THR A 115 -29.17 5.56 -28.17
N THR A 116 -28.96 4.75 -27.13
CA THR A 116 -28.21 3.49 -27.23
C THR A 116 -28.88 2.47 -28.15
N ASP A 117 -28.12 1.86 -29.04
CA ASP A 117 -28.53 0.76 -29.91
C ASP A 117 -28.22 -0.62 -29.31
N ALA A 118 -27.80 -0.68 -28.03
CA ALA A 118 -27.55 -1.94 -27.35
C ALA A 118 -28.82 -2.79 -27.19
N ASP A 119 -28.69 -4.11 -27.34
CA ASP A 119 -29.74 -5.09 -27.05
C ASP A 119 -29.87 -5.32 -25.54
N VAL A 120 -28.74 -5.28 -24.83
CA VAL A 120 -28.62 -5.52 -23.39
C VAL A 120 -27.82 -4.41 -22.74
N VAL A 121 -28.33 -3.86 -21.64
CA VAL A 121 -27.60 -2.91 -20.78
C VAL A 121 -27.45 -3.51 -19.38
N VAL A 122 -26.20 -3.60 -18.92
CA VAL A 122 -25.81 -4.12 -17.61
C VAL A 122 -25.36 -2.99 -16.70
N GLY A 123 -26.11 -2.72 -15.63
CA GLY A 123 -25.70 -1.84 -14.54
C GLY A 123 -24.80 -2.59 -13.57
N THR A 124 -23.77 -1.94 -13.02
CA THR A 124 -22.70 -2.63 -12.25
C THR A 124 -22.62 -2.20 -10.78
N ARG A 125 -23.65 -1.51 -10.29
CA ARG A 125 -23.76 -1.04 -8.90
C ARG A 125 -25.21 -0.59 -8.61
N PRO A 126 -25.61 -0.45 -7.33
CA PRO A 126 -26.97 -0.07 -6.97
C PRO A 126 -27.51 1.15 -7.71
N GLY A 127 -26.79 2.27 -7.66
CA GLY A 127 -27.25 3.50 -8.31
C GLY A 127 -27.40 3.38 -9.83
N LEU A 128 -26.51 2.66 -10.52
CA LEU A 128 -26.61 2.45 -11.97
C LEU A 128 -27.72 1.46 -12.32
N ASN A 129 -27.96 0.46 -11.47
CA ASN A 129 -29.10 -0.45 -11.60
C ASN A 129 -30.43 0.33 -11.48
N VAL A 130 -30.51 1.31 -10.57
CA VAL A 130 -31.65 2.23 -10.46
C VAL A 130 -31.81 3.10 -11.70
N VAL A 131 -30.71 3.66 -12.22
CA VAL A 131 -30.73 4.47 -13.44
C VAL A 131 -31.29 3.68 -14.63
N ILE A 132 -30.78 2.48 -14.91
CA ILE A 132 -31.25 1.69 -16.05
C ILE A 132 -32.69 1.21 -15.85
N ALA A 133 -33.09 0.89 -14.61
CA ALA A 133 -34.46 0.47 -14.32
C ALA A 133 -35.49 1.59 -14.60
N ARG A 134 -35.10 2.85 -14.38
CA ARG A 134 -35.98 4.02 -14.53
C ARG A 134 -35.95 4.65 -15.93
N ALA A 135 -34.77 4.68 -16.57
CA ALA A 135 -34.55 5.50 -17.77
C ALA A 135 -34.24 4.70 -19.05
N ALA A 136 -33.85 3.42 -18.95
CA ALA A 136 -33.58 2.64 -20.16
C ALA A 136 -34.90 2.33 -20.92
N PRO A 137 -34.89 2.42 -22.26
CA PRO A 137 -36.09 2.20 -23.06
C PRO A 137 -36.55 0.74 -22.98
N SER A 138 -37.86 0.50 -23.12
CA SER A 138 -38.47 -0.83 -22.97
C SER A 138 -37.99 -1.88 -23.97
N ARG A 139 -37.38 -1.47 -25.09
CA ARG A 139 -36.80 -2.39 -26.09
C ARG A 139 -35.49 -3.03 -25.64
N VAL A 140 -34.85 -2.49 -24.60
CA VAL A 140 -33.54 -2.95 -24.12
C VAL A 140 -33.73 -3.87 -22.94
N VAL A 141 -33.01 -5.00 -22.93
CA VAL A 141 -32.94 -5.88 -21.76
C VAL A 141 -32.10 -5.21 -20.67
N LYS A 142 -32.70 -4.98 -19.51
CA LYS A 142 -32.12 -4.29 -18.35
C LYS A 142 -31.65 -5.30 -17.32
N ILE A 143 -30.35 -5.36 -17.07
CA ILE A 143 -29.75 -6.29 -16.12
C ILE A 143 -29.02 -5.51 -15.03
N GLY A 144 -29.45 -5.69 -13.78
CA GLY A 144 -28.69 -5.17 -12.64
C GLY A 144 -27.67 -6.21 -12.19
N GLN A 145 -26.40 -5.86 -12.13
CA GLN A 145 -25.34 -6.70 -11.56
C GLN A 145 -24.84 -6.08 -10.26
N GLU A 146 -24.69 -6.90 -9.23
CA GLU A 146 -24.32 -6.49 -7.89
C GLU A 146 -22.94 -7.05 -7.47
N HIS A 147 -22.13 -6.20 -6.85
CA HIS A 147 -20.79 -6.54 -6.35
C HIS A 147 -20.60 -6.23 -4.85
N LEU A 148 -21.62 -5.68 -4.21
CA LEU A 148 -21.78 -5.65 -2.76
C LEU A 148 -22.78 -6.74 -2.36
N THR A 149 -23.11 -6.82 -1.08
CA THR A 149 -24.15 -7.73 -0.58
C THR A 149 -25.36 -6.92 -0.13
N TYR A 150 -26.52 -7.56 -0.02
CA TYR A 150 -27.74 -6.91 0.47
C TYR A 150 -27.49 -6.13 1.77
N ASP A 151 -26.77 -6.75 2.72
CA ASP A 151 -26.54 -6.17 4.05
C ASP A 151 -25.55 -5.00 4.07
N GLN A 152 -24.79 -4.79 3.00
CA GLN A 152 -23.87 -3.65 2.86
C GLN A 152 -24.55 -2.37 2.38
N HIS A 153 -25.78 -2.47 1.87
CA HIS A 153 -26.57 -1.30 1.47
C HIS A 153 -27.23 -0.66 2.68
N SER A 154 -27.31 0.68 2.68
CA SER A 154 -28.05 1.41 3.70
C SER A 154 -29.56 1.15 3.56
N GLU A 155 -30.31 1.23 4.66
CA GLU A 155 -31.76 1.07 4.62
C GLU A 155 -32.45 2.05 3.63
N PRO A 156 -32.08 3.34 3.57
CA PRO A 156 -32.63 4.25 2.56
C PRO A 156 -32.38 3.78 1.12
N LEU A 157 -31.17 3.31 0.82
CA LEU A 157 -30.84 2.81 -0.51
C LEU A 157 -31.64 1.54 -0.86
N ARG A 158 -31.85 0.63 0.10
CA ARG A 158 -32.65 -0.57 -0.11
C ARG A 158 -34.10 -0.26 -0.48
N ARG A 159 -34.71 0.77 0.14
CA ARG A 159 -36.06 1.22 -0.25
C ARG A 159 -36.10 1.74 -1.69
N VAL A 160 -35.07 2.49 -2.10
CA VAL A 160 -34.95 2.93 -3.49
C VAL A 160 -34.82 1.75 -4.45
N MET A 161 -34.06 0.71 -4.06
CA MET A 161 -33.92 -0.51 -4.83
C MET A 161 -35.24 -1.31 -4.91
N GLU A 162 -35.99 -1.42 -3.82
CA GLU A 162 -37.31 -2.07 -3.77
C GLU A 162 -38.30 -1.45 -4.76
N ASP A 163 -38.28 -0.12 -4.90
CA ASP A 163 -39.12 0.59 -5.87
C ASP A 163 -38.64 0.44 -7.32
N ALA A 164 -37.32 0.49 -7.53
CA ALA A 164 -36.74 0.55 -8.88
C ALA A 164 -36.55 -0.83 -9.51
N TYR A 165 -35.98 -1.80 -8.78
CA TYR A 165 -35.53 -3.08 -9.32
C TYR A 165 -36.63 -3.97 -9.93
N PRO A 166 -37.93 -3.88 -9.53
CA PRO A 166 -39.01 -4.56 -10.24
C PRO A 166 -39.15 -4.18 -11.73
N HIS A 167 -38.49 -3.11 -12.18
CA HIS A 167 -38.43 -2.68 -13.58
C HIS A 167 -37.21 -3.21 -14.36
N LEU A 168 -36.35 -4.02 -13.72
CA LEU A 168 -35.31 -4.79 -14.39
C LEU A 168 -35.90 -6.06 -15.03
N ASP A 169 -35.17 -6.66 -15.97
CA ASP A 169 -35.51 -7.97 -16.53
C ASP A 169 -34.79 -9.10 -15.78
N ALA A 170 -33.56 -8.82 -15.31
CA ALA A 170 -32.80 -9.70 -14.43
C ALA A 170 -31.96 -8.93 -13.41
N PHE A 171 -31.66 -9.61 -12.31
CA PHE A 171 -30.76 -9.16 -11.26
C PHE A 171 -29.76 -10.27 -10.92
N VAL A 172 -28.47 -9.96 -11.06
CA VAL A 172 -27.37 -10.90 -10.94
C VAL A 172 -26.51 -10.54 -9.74
N THR A 173 -26.43 -11.45 -8.78
CA THR A 173 -25.45 -11.39 -7.69
C THR A 173 -24.24 -12.24 -8.04
N VAL A 174 -23.13 -12.02 -7.33
CA VAL A 174 -21.89 -12.78 -7.52
C VAL A 174 -21.81 -14.08 -6.72
N THR A 175 -22.79 -14.32 -5.83
CA THR A 175 -22.91 -15.56 -5.05
C THR A 175 -24.35 -15.97 -4.83
N GLU A 176 -24.58 -17.29 -4.74
CA GLU A 176 -25.91 -17.86 -4.52
C GLU A 176 -26.48 -17.53 -3.13
N ALA A 177 -25.61 -17.35 -2.13
CA ALA A 177 -26.01 -16.89 -0.80
C ALA A 177 -26.68 -15.50 -0.85
N ASP A 178 -26.11 -14.58 -1.62
CA ASP A 178 -26.68 -13.24 -1.78
C ASP A 178 -27.94 -13.28 -2.67
N ALA A 179 -27.94 -14.09 -3.75
CA ALA A 179 -29.14 -14.27 -4.59
C ALA A 179 -30.35 -14.81 -3.80
N ARG A 180 -30.12 -15.76 -2.87
CA ARG A 180 -31.15 -16.22 -1.92
C ARG A 180 -31.63 -15.08 -1.02
N THR A 181 -30.70 -14.32 -0.45
CA THR A 181 -31.04 -13.17 0.41
C THR A 181 -31.94 -12.16 -0.31
N TYR A 182 -31.65 -11.83 -1.57
CA TYR A 182 -32.53 -10.95 -2.37
C TYR A 182 -33.89 -11.58 -2.67
N ARG A 183 -33.96 -12.87 -3.04
CA ARG A 183 -35.24 -13.56 -3.26
C ARG A 183 -36.12 -13.56 -2.01
N ASP A 184 -35.53 -13.74 -0.84
CA ASP A 184 -36.26 -13.82 0.43
C ASP A 184 -36.67 -12.44 0.97
N ARG A 185 -35.77 -11.46 0.89
CA ARG A 185 -35.95 -10.15 1.56
C ARG A 185 -36.39 -9.02 0.63
N MET A 186 -36.25 -9.18 -0.68
CA MET A 186 -36.65 -8.21 -1.71
C MET A 186 -37.31 -8.97 -2.89
N PRO A 187 -38.50 -9.55 -2.68
CA PRO A 187 -39.14 -10.37 -3.69
C PRO A 187 -39.50 -9.54 -4.93
N MET A 188 -38.96 -9.96 -6.08
CA MET A 188 -39.17 -9.31 -7.38
C MET A 188 -39.76 -10.35 -8.36
N PRO A 189 -41.08 -10.61 -8.34
CA PRO A 189 -41.69 -11.77 -9.00
C PRO A 189 -41.58 -11.78 -10.54
N ARG A 190 -41.29 -10.64 -11.16
CA ARG A 190 -41.11 -10.51 -12.61
C ARG A 190 -39.64 -10.42 -13.04
N VAL A 191 -38.71 -10.41 -12.08
CA VAL A 191 -37.27 -10.25 -12.33
C VAL A 191 -36.59 -11.60 -12.12
N ARG A 192 -35.74 -12.02 -13.06
CA ARG A 192 -34.91 -13.21 -12.86
C ARG A 192 -33.76 -12.89 -11.90
N VAL A 193 -33.85 -13.36 -10.66
CA VAL A 193 -32.78 -13.23 -9.67
C VAL A 193 -31.86 -14.46 -9.72
N LEU A 194 -30.61 -14.26 -10.14
CA LEU A 194 -29.64 -15.32 -10.41
C LEU A 194 -28.29 -15.02 -9.74
N SER A 195 -27.50 -16.07 -9.53
CA SER A 195 -26.09 -15.97 -9.14
C SER A 195 -25.20 -16.31 -10.33
N ILE A 196 -24.38 -15.36 -10.78
CA ILE A 196 -23.31 -15.60 -11.75
C ILE A 196 -22.00 -15.11 -11.14
N PRO A 197 -21.00 -15.98 -10.91
CA PRO A 197 -19.78 -15.61 -10.22
C PRO A 197 -18.93 -14.63 -11.05
N ASN A 198 -18.01 -13.92 -10.41
CA ASN A 198 -17.01 -13.18 -11.19
C ASN A 198 -16.01 -14.15 -11.84
N SER A 199 -15.47 -13.75 -12.99
CA SER A 199 -14.44 -14.51 -13.69
C SER A 199 -13.03 -13.98 -13.43
N VAL A 200 -12.07 -14.88 -13.30
CA VAL A 200 -10.63 -14.56 -13.23
C VAL A 200 -9.94 -15.29 -14.38
N PRO A 201 -9.21 -14.61 -15.28
CA PRO A 201 -8.50 -15.27 -16.39
C PRO A 201 -7.38 -16.18 -15.88
N ALA A 202 -6.93 -17.11 -16.74
CA ALA A 202 -5.76 -17.92 -16.45
C ALA A 202 -4.54 -17.02 -16.17
N PRO A 203 -3.79 -17.25 -15.08
CA PRO A 203 -2.61 -16.47 -14.79
C PRO A 203 -1.48 -16.86 -15.74
N ALA A 204 -0.61 -15.90 -16.03
CA ALA A 204 0.64 -16.18 -16.73
C ALA A 204 1.64 -16.96 -15.86
N PHE A 205 1.41 -17.02 -14.53
CA PHE A 205 2.31 -17.62 -13.55
C PHE A 205 1.55 -18.50 -12.55
N THR A 206 2.17 -19.63 -12.27
CA THR A 206 1.72 -20.63 -11.31
C THR A 206 2.87 -20.96 -10.35
N ALA A 207 2.54 -21.30 -9.10
CA ALA A 207 3.53 -21.62 -8.07
C ALA A 207 4.35 -22.90 -8.38
N ASN A 208 3.89 -23.73 -9.32
CA ASN A 208 4.55 -24.94 -9.82
C ASN A 208 5.04 -25.91 -8.72
N GLY A 209 4.42 -25.87 -7.54
CA GLY A 209 4.72 -26.78 -6.43
C GLY A 209 6.06 -26.54 -5.72
N HIS A 210 6.75 -25.40 -5.94
CA HIS A 210 7.99 -25.10 -5.22
C HIS A 210 7.70 -24.71 -3.75
N ASN A 211 8.41 -25.35 -2.82
CA ASN A 211 8.25 -25.12 -1.38
C ASN A 211 8.99 -23.86 -0.92
N SER A 212 8.45 -22.69 -1.25
CA SER A 212 9.00 -21.39 -0.85
C SER A 212 8.85 -21.08 0.65
N ARG A 213 8.20 -21.96 1.43
CA ARG A 213 7.80 -21.75 2.84
C ARG A 213 7.24 -20.33 3.05
N THR A 214 6.44 -19.87 2.10
CA THR A 214 5.94 -18.49 2.07
C THR A 214 4.42 -18.49 1.97
N ILE A 215 3.76 -17.86 2.93
CA ILE A 215 2.34 -17.57 2.91
C ILE A 215 2.17 -16.24 2.16
N VAL A 216 1.27 -16.21 1.17
CA VAL A 216 0.96 -14.98 0.44
C VAL A 216 -0.45 -14.51 0.78
N SER A 217 -0.58 -13.22 1.04
CA SER A 217 -1.87 -12.53 1.16
C SER A 217 -1.85 -11.30 0.26
N ALA A 218 -2.90 -11.08 -0.52
CA ALA A 218 -3.01 -9.89 -1.36
C ALA A 218 -4.38 -9.23 -1.21
N GLY A 219 -4.39 -7.89 -1.21
CA GLY A 219 -5.62 -7.13 -1.17
C GLY A 219 -5.44 -5.71 -0.66
N ARG A 220 -6.55 -4.98 -0.56
CA ARG A 220 -6.53 -3.64 0.04
C ARG A 220 -6.18 -3.75 1.53
N LEU A 221 -5.29 -2.89 2.03
CA LEU A 221 -4.99 -2.81 3.47
C LEU A 221 -6.09 -2.01 4.18
N ALA A 222 -7.26 -2.63 4.30
CA ALA A 222 -8.49 -2.07 4.86
C ALA A 222 -9.00 -2.92 6.03
N PRO A 223 -9.83 -2.35 6.94
CA PRO A 223 -10.36 -3.08 8.10
C PRO A 223 -11.07 -4.38 7.73
N SER A 224 -11.88 -4.41 6.67
CA SER A 224 -12.64 -5.61 6.28
C SER A 224 -11.78 -6.79 5.83
N LYS A 225 -10.52 -6.57 5.42
CA LYS A 225 -9.61 -7.64 5.00
C LYS A 225 -8.91 -8.35 6.18
N ARG A 226 -9.02 -7.79 7.38
CA ARG A 226 -8.49 -8.33 8.65
C ARG A 226 -7.08 -8.91 8.61
N HIS A 227 -6.18 -8.26 7.85
CA HIS A 227 -4.75 -8.60 7.88
C HIS A 227 -4.16 -8.52 9.30
N ASP A 228 -4.77 -7.77 10.22
CA ASP A 228 -4.46 -7.79 11.66
C ASP A 228 -4.61 -9.18 12.28
N LEU A 229 -5.72 -9.87 11.98
CA LEU A 229 -5.94 -11.24 12.46
C LEU A 229 -4.98 -12.22 11.82
N LEU A 230 -4.65 -12.05 10.54
CA LEU A 230 -3.66 -12.90 9.87
C LEU A 230 -2.28 -12.79 10.53
N VAL A 231 -1.86 -11.57 10.88
CA VAL A 231 -0.57 -11.36 11.57
C VAL A 231 -0.59 -11.95 12.98
N GLN A 232 -1.70 -11.81 13.72
CA GLN A 232 -1.87 -12.43 15.04
C GLN A 232 -1.89 -13.97 14.97
N ALA A 233 -2.56 -14.52 13.96
CA ALA A 233 -2.60 -15.95 13.73
C ALA A 233 -1.21 -16.50 13.41
N PHE A 234 -0.47 -15.81 12.54
CA PHE A 234 0.90 -16.18 12.23
C PHE A 234 1.82 -16.12 13.45
N SER A 235 1.68 -15.13 14.35
CA SER A 235 2.48 -15.10 15.59
C SER A 235 2.23 -16.30 16.51
N MET A 236 1.03 -16.87 16.50
CA MET A 236 0.69 -18.03 17.34
C MET A 236 1.41 -19.30 16.90
N VAL A 237 1.79 -19.41 15.62
CA VAL A 237 2.41 -20.61 15.04
C VAL A 237 3.85 -20.38 14.59
N SER A 238 4.34 -19.14 14.60
CA SER A 238 5.63 -18.81 14.01
C SER A 238 6.79 -19.54 14.68
N GLU A 239 6.78 -19.72 15.99
CA GLU A 239 7.87 -20.39 16.72
C GLU A 239 7.99 -21.88 16.35
N GLU A 240 6.86 -22.56 16.14
CA GLU A 240 6.82 -23.97 15.71
C GLU A 240 7.33 -24.16 14.27
N PHE A 241 7.15 -23.14 13.43
CA PHE A 241 7.46 -23.20 12.00
C PHE A 241 8.48 -22.11 11.58
N PRO A 242 9.72 -22.12 12.10
CA PRO A 242 10.67 -21.00 12.00
C PRO A 242 11.06 -20.61 10.55
N GLU A 243 11.02 -21.55 9.61
CA GLU A 243 11.36 -21.33 8.20
C GLU A 243 10.30 -20.57 7.40
N TRP A 244 9.08 -20.40 7.96
CA TRP A 244 7.99 -19.79 7.23
C TRP A 244 7.99 -18.27 7.30
N THR A 245 7.60 -17.64 6.20
CA THR A 245 7.37 -16.19 6.11
C THR A 245 5.96 -15.87 5.60
N LEU A 246 5.46 -14.68 5.94
CA LEU A 246 4.19 -14.14 5.48
C LEU A 246 4.43 -12.86 4.68
N ARG A 247 4.04 -12.87 3.40
CA ARG A 247 4.13 -11.71 2.50
C ARG A 247 2.74 -11.13 2.25
N ILE A 248 2.56 -9.87 2.61
CA ILE A 248 1.29 -9.14 2.45
C ILE A 248 1.45 -8.07 1.36
N TYR A 249 0.77 -8.27 0.24
CA TYR A 249 0.73 -7.36 -0.90
C TYR A 249 -0.51 -6.47 -0.85
N GLY A 250 -0.32 -5.16 -1.01
CA GLY A 250 -1.43 -4.21 -0.97
C GLY A 250 -1.05 -2.77 -0.64
N ARG A 251 -2.03 -1.88 -0.86
CA ARG A 251 -2.04 -0.48 -0.39
C ARG A 251 -3.29 -0.23 0.45
N GLY A 252 -3.20 0.72 1.38
CA GLY A 252 -4.34 1.15 2.19
C GLY A 252 -3.91 1.83 3.48
N ASN A 253 -4.89 2.45 4.14
CA ASN A 253 -4.70 3.24 5.36
C ASN A 253 -4.24 2.40 6.56
N ARG A 254 -4.39 1.07 6.52
CA ARG A 254 -3.94 0.18 7.60
C ARG A 254 -2.45 -0.14 7.59
N ARG A 255 -1.68 0.22 6.56
CA ARG A 255 -0.24 -0.12 6.46
C ARG A 255 0.54 0.25 7.73
N ALA A 256 0.35 1.47 8.24
CA ALA A 256 1.08 1.92 9.43
C ALA A 256 0.67 1.18 10.72
N ALA A 257 -0.61 0.80 10.84
CA ALA A 257 -1.10 0.03 11.97
C ALA A 257 -0.58 -1.42 11.92
N LEU A 258 -0.58 -2.04 10.74
CA LEU A 258 -0.03 -3.39 10.54
C LEU A 258 1.47 -3.43 10.83
N ALA A 259 2.25 -2.44 10.36
CA ALA A 259 3.68 -2.37 10.65
C ALA A 259 3.96 -2.28 12.17
N ARG A 260 3.12 -1.55 12.93
CA ARG A 260 3.24 -1.50 14.39
C ARG A 260 2.89 -2.84 15.04
N LEU A 261 1.85 -3.52 14.56
CA LEU A 261 1.44 -4.83 15.06
C LEU A 261 2.52 -5.90 14.83
N VAL A 262 3.11 -5.94 13.63
CA VAL A 262 4.23 -6.83 13.31
C VAL A 262 5.39 -6.62 14.28
N ASN A 263 5.75 -5.35 14.53
CA ASN A 263 6.82 -5.02 15.46
C ASN A 263 6.49 -5.38 16.91
N SER A 264 5.26 -5.15 17.37
CA SER A 264 4.86 -5.50 18.75
C SER A 264 4.83 -7.01 19.00
N LEU A 265 4.75 -7.81 17.93
CA LEU A 265 4.78 -9.27 17.99
C LEU A 265 6.18 -9.83 17.67
N GLY A 266 7.21 -9.00 17.47
CA GLY A 266 8.55 -9.45 17.14
C GLY A 266 8.71 -10.08 15.74
N LEU A 267 7.73 -9.87 14.85
CA LEU A 267 7.64 -10.56 13.56
C LEU A 267 8.28 -9.82 12.38
N GLN A 268 9.03 -8.75 12.61
CA GLN A 268 9.57 -7.88 11.55
C GLN A 268 10.45 -8.60 10.51
N ASP A 269 11.10 -9.70 10.89
CA ASP A 269 11.90 -10.51 9.98
C ASP A 269 11.10 -11.51 9.15
N ARG A 270 9.84 -11.76 9.51
CA ARG A 270 9.03 -12.87 8.97
C ARG A 270 7.70 -12.44 8.37
N VAL A 271 7.18 -11.27 8.74
CA VAL A 271 5.97 -10.67 8.14
C VAL A 271 6.35 -9.43 7.36
N TRP A 272 6.20 -9.49 6.04
CA TRP A 272 6.66 -8.43 5.13
C TRP A 272 5.51 -7.72 4.43
N LEU A 273 5.43 -6.40 4.62
CA LEU A 273 4.45 -5.54 3.95
C LEU A 273 5.00 -5.07 2.58
N MET A 274 4.83 -5.90 1.57
CA MET A 274 5.43 -5.77 0.23
C MET A 274 4.96 -4.54 -0.57
N GLY A 275 3.82 -3.96 -0.19
CA GLY A 275 3.20 -2.88 -0.97
C GLY A 275 2.36 -3.44 -2.12
N ALA A 276 1.81 -2.58 -2.98
CA ALA A 276 1.05 -3.06 -4.14
C ALA A 276 2.00 -3.61 -5.20
N HIS A 277 1.62 -4.75 -5.78
CA HIS A 277 2.27 -5.35 -6.93
C HIS A 277 1.45 -5.07 -8.20
N PRO A 278 2.07 -4.68 -9.33
CA PRO A 278 1.33 -4.43 -10.57
C PRO A 278 0.71 -5.71 -11.14
N ARG A 279 1.42 -6.84 -11.06
CA ARG A 279 1.00 -8.18 -11.51
C ARG A 279 0.83 -9.12 -10.33
N VAL A 280 -0.35 -9.21 -9.75
CA VAL A 280 -0.56 -9.96 -8.48
C VAL A 280 -0.25 -11.45 -8.62
N GLU A 281 -0.42 -12.01 -9.83
CA GLU A 281 -0.07 -13.37 -10.20
C GLU A 281 1.42 -13.69 -10.01
N GLU A 282 2.34 -12.72 -10.22
CA GLU A 282 3.77 -12.89 -9.90
C GLU A 282 3.98 -13.04 -8.38
N ALA A 283 3.14 -12.40 -7.56
CA ALA A 283 3.19 -12.53 -6.11
C ALA A 283 2.60 -13.87 -5.65
N TRP A 284 1.48 -14.32 -6.24
CA TRP A 284 0.90 -15.62 -5.94
C TRP A 284 1.86 -16.77 -6.30
N ALA A 285 2.53 -16.70 -7.44
CA ALA A 285 3.49 -17.73 -7.85
C ALA A 285 4.69 -17.90 -6.91
N GLN A 286 4.92 -16.97 -5.98
CA GLN A 286 5.96 -17.07 -4.95
C GLN A 286 5.49 -17.80 -3.68
N GLY A 287 4.18 -18.03 -3.53
CA GLY A 287 3.60 -18.65 -2.34
C GLY A 287 3.67 -20.17 -2.34
N SER A 288 3.61 -20.75 -1.15
CA SER A 288 3.31 -22.17 -0.93
C SER A 288 1.80 -22.39 -0.74
N PHE A 289 1.10 -21.40 -0.18
CA PHE A 289 -0.35 -21.30 -0.12
C PHE A 289 -0.76 -19.85 0.13
N ALA A 290 -2.04 -19.53 -0.07
CA ALA A 290 -2.58 -18.19 0.16
C ALA A 290 -3.40 -18.12 1.44
N ALA A 291 -3.43 -16.94 2.07
CA ALA A 291 -4.30 -16.64 3.20
C ALA A 291 -5.22 -15.45 2.88
N VAL A 292 -6.53 -15.64 2.99
CA VAL A 292 -7.55 -14.61 2.75
C VAL A 292 -8.48 -14.51 3.96
N THR A 293 -8.17 -13.59 4.86
CA THR A 293 -8.80 -13.49 6.18
C THR A 293 -9.92 -12.46 6.26
N SER A 294 -10.58 -12.14 5.16
CA SER A 294 -11.62 -11.10 5.11
C SER A 294 -12.80 -11.39 6.04
N SER A 295 -13.21 -10.41 6.85
CA SER A 295 -14.43 -10.55 7.65
C SER A 295 -15.73 -10.49 6.83
N GLU A 296 -15.64 -9.85 5.65
CA GLU A 296 -16.70 -9.71 4.66
C GLU A 296 -16.08 -9.80 3.27
N GLU A 297 -16.67 -10.62 2.42
CA GLU A 297 -16.21 -10.82 1.05
C GLU A 297 -17.43 -11.13 0.16
N PRO A 298 -17.90 -10.18 -0.67
CA PRO A 298 -19.03 -10.41 -1.56
C PRO A 298 -18.79 -11.57 -2.55
N PHE A 299 -17.55 -11.76 -2.99
CA PHE A 299 -17.14 -12.89 -3.83
C PHE A 299 -15.77 -13.44 -3.42
N GLY A 300 -14.69 -12.66 -3.57
CA GLY A 300 -13.34 -13.13 -3.24
C GLY A 300 -12.48 -13.40 -4.47
N MET A 301 -12.37 -12.41 -5.37
CA MET A 301 -11.50 -12.48 -6.55
C MET A 301 -10.08 -12.93 -6.21
N THR A 302 -9.52 -12.49 -5.08
CA THR A 302 -8.17 -12.87 -4.64
C THR A 302 -8.05 -14.35 -4.27
N ILE A 303 -9.14 -14.99 -3.84
CA ILE A 303 -9.18 -16.45 -3.59
C ILE A 303 -9.07 -17.17 -4.93
N VAL A 304 -9.91 -16.79 -5.90
CA VAL A 304 -9.87 -17.39 -7.24
C VAL A 304 -8.52 -17.13 -7.92
N GLU A 305 -7.98 -15.90 -7.86
CA GLU A 305 -6.64 -15.57 -8.37
C GLU A 305 -5.55 -16.47 -7.78
N ALA A 306 -5.56 -16.69 -6.45
CA ALA A 306 -4.61 -17.58 -5.79
C ALA A 306 -4.77 -19.04 -6.24
N MET A 307 -6.01 -19.55 -6.29
CA MET A 307 -6.30 -20.91 -6.75
C MET A 307 -5.89 -21.13 -8.21
N ARG A 308 -6.17 -20.16 -9.09
CA ARG A 308 -5.74 -20.22 -10.50
C ARG A 308 -4.22 -20.18 -10.63
N SER A 309 -3.50 -19.56 -9.70
CA SER A 309 -2.04 -19.62 -9.60
C SER A 309 -1.51 -20.91 -8.95
N GLY A 310 -2.38 -21.88 -8.64
CA GLY A 310 -2.02 -23.17 -8.06
C GLY A 310 -1.74 -23.10 -6.56
N LEU A 311 -2.27 -22.11 -5.85
CA LEU A 311 -2.18 -22.05 -4.39
C LEU A 311 -3.46 -22.58 -3.74
N PRO A 312 -3.38 -23.54 -2.81
CA PRO A 312 -4.49 -23.76 -1.90
C PRO A 312 -4.69 -22.54 -1.00
N VAL A 313 -5.90 -22.32 -0.51
CA VAL A 313 -6.26 -21.09 0.22
C VAL A 313 -6.77 -21.42 1.62
N VAL A 314 -6.16 -20.81 2.64
CA VAL A 314 -6.78 -20.69 3.97
C VAL A 314 -7.63 -19.43 3.97
N SER A 315 -8.95 -19.57 4.08
CA SER A 315 -9.87 -18.43 4.08
C SER A 315 -10.84 -18.49 5.25
N THR A 316 -11.13 -17.32 5.83
CA THR A 316 -12.20 -17.21 6.82
C THR A 316 -13.56 -17.44 6.18
N ASP A 317 -14.39 -18.28 6.79
CA ASP A 317 -15.75 -18.60 6.37
C ASP A 317 -16.72 -17.44 6.70
N CYS A 318 -16.61 -16.36 5.93
CA CYS A 318 -17.59 -15.27 5.98
C CYS A 318 -18.81 -15.59 5.10
N PRO A 319 -20.01 -15.04 5.40
CA PRO A 319 -21.30 -15.60 4.93
C PRO A 319 -21.54 -15.75 3.42
N HIS A 320 -20.67 -15.23 2.55
CA HIS A 320 -20.88 -15.20 1.10
C HIS A 320 -19.70 -15.82 0.34
N GLY A 321 -18.72 -15.02 -0.03
CA GLY A 321 -17.69 -15.33 -1.03
C GLY A 321 -16.91 -16.63 -0.83
N PRO A 322 -16.20 -16.84 0.29
CA PRO A 322 -15.25 -17.93 0.45
C PRO A 322 -15.86 -19.32 0.26
N ALA A 323 -17.00 -19.62 0.91
CA ALA A 323 -17.66 -20.93 0.79
C ALA A 323 -18.29 -21.18 -0.59
N SER A 324 -18.49 -20.13 -1.41
CA SER A 324 -18.91 -20.29 -2.82
C SER A 324 -17.75 -20.68 -3.75
N ILE A 325 -16.51 -20.48 -3.30
CA ILE A 325 -15.28 -20.68 -4.07
C ILE A 325 -14.48 -21.90 -3.59
N ILE A 326 -14.32 -22.07 -2.29
CA ILE A 326 -13.47 -23.10 -1.70
C ILE A 326 -14.33 -24.33 -1.38
N ARG A 327 -13.87 -25.50 -1.81
CA ARG A 327 -14.34 -26.80 -1.33
C ARG A 327 -13.48 -27.17 -0.13
N ASP A 328 -14.06 -27.00 1.06
CA ASP A 328 -13.33 -27.17 2.32
C ASP A 328 -12.61 -28.52 2.40
N ARG A 329 -11.35 -28.49 2.81
CA ARG A 329 -10.42 -29.62 2.92
C ARG A 329 -10.08 -30.33 1.60
N GLU A 330 -10.54 -29.84 0.46
CA GLU A 330 -10.20 -30.38 -0.86
C GLU A 330 -9.24 -29.45 -1.63
N ASP A 331 -9.61 -28.19 -1.81
CA ASP A 331 -8.84 -27.19 -2.56
C ASP A 331 -8.43 -25.97 -1.71
N GLY A 332 -8.80 -25.98 -0.43
CA GLY A 332 -8.45 -24.98 0.56
C GLY A 332 -9.02 -25.35 1.93
N LEU A 333 -8.88 -24.44 2.89
CA LEU A 333 -9.40 -24.58 4.26
C LEU A 333 -10.30 -23.39 4.58
N LEU A 334 -11.54 -23.67 4.98
CA LEU A 334 -12.46 -22.68 5.56
C LEU A 334 -12.30 -22.68 7.09
N VAL A 335 -11.92 -21.52 7.64
CA VAL A 335 -11.69 -21.34 9.08
C VAL A 335 -12.72 -20.39 9.69
N PRO A 336 -13.00 -20.46 11.00
CA PRO A 336 -13.98 -19.58 11.64
C PRO A 336 -13.73 -18.08 11.37
N ASN A 337 -14.79 -17.35 10.97
CA ASN A 337 -14.68 -15.92 10.72
C ASN A 337 -14.29 -15.15 11.99
N ARG A 338 -13.52 -14.07 11.81
CA ARG A 338 -13.06 -13.17 12.89
C ARG A 338 -12.27 -13.87 14.01
N SER A 339 -11.68 -15.04 13.75
CA SER A 339 -10.94 -15.85 14.73
C SER A 339 -9.46 -15.97 14.36
N ALA A 340 -8.57 -15.28 15.10
CA ALA A 340 -7.13 -15.49 14.94
C ALA A 340 -6.70 -16.94 15.26
N PRO A 341 -7.19 -17.60 16.32
CA PRO A 341 -6.88 -19.01 16.57
C PRO A 341 -7.32 -19.94 15.42
N GLY A 342 -8.54 -19.74 14.88
CA GLY A 342 -9.01 -20.56 13.76
C GLY A 342 -8.17 -20.37 12.49
N ILE A 343 -7.72 -19.15 12.22
CA ILE A 343 -6.75 -18.89 11.15
C ILE A 343 -5.44 -19.60 11.44
N ALA A 344 -4.92 -19.51 12.68
CA ALA A 344 -3.67 -20.15 13.09
C ALA A 344 -3.70 -21.67 12.87
N ASP A 345 -4.78 -22.33 13.25
CA ASP A 345 -4.98 -23.78 13.03
C ASP A 345 -4.96 -24.14 11.54
N GLY A 346 -5.57 -23.32 10.69
CA GLY A 346 -5.53 -23.50 9.24
C GLY A 346 -4.14 -23.27 8.64
N LEU A 347 -3.41 -22.26 9.14
CA LEU A 347 -2.01 -22.03 8.76
C LEU A 347 -1.15 -23.24 9.15
N ALA A 348 -1.21 -23.69 10.41
CA ALA A 348 -0.41 -24.79 10.93
C ALA A 348 -0.63 -26.09 10.14
N GLN A 349 -1.87 -26.44 9.81
CA GLN A 349 -2.19 -27.61 8.99
C GLN A 349 -1.46 -27.60 7.64
N LEU A 350 -1.54 -26.48 6.91
CA LEU A 350 -0.83 -26.37 5.63
C LEU A 350 0.67 -26.22 5.82
N MET A 351 1.16 -25.63 6.91
CA MET A 351 2.60 -25.48 7.15
C MET A 351 3.29 -26.81 7.47
N ALA A 352 2.61 -27.71 8.18
CA ALA A 352 3.11 -29.00 8.61
C ALA A 352 3.10 -30.08 7.52
N ASP A 353 2.16 -30.04 6.57
CA ASP A 353 1.93 -31.15 5.63
C ASP A 353 2.17 -30.74 4.16
N ASP A 354 3.37 -31.11 3.66
CA ASP A 354 3.79 -30.86 2.27
C ASP A 354 2.98 -31.67 1.25
N GLU A 355 2.48 -32.85 1.60
CA GLU A 355 1.64 -33.69 0.71
C GLU A 355 0.23 -33.11 0.62
N LEU A 356 -0.36 -32.72 1.74
CA LEU A 356 -1.65 -32.02 1.76
C LEU A 356 -1.60 -30.77 0.89
N ARG A 357 -0.57 -29.92 1.04
CA ARG A 357 -0.41 -28.73 0.19
C ARG A 357 -0.33 -29.08 -1.29
N ARG A 358 0.42 -30.11 -1.69
CA ARG A 358 0.53 -30.53 -3.09
C ARG A 358 -0.80 -31.01 -3.65
N ARG A 359 -1.54 -31.86 -2.93
CA ARG A 359 -2.87 -32.33 -3.35
C ARG A 359 -3.85 -31.18 -3.49
N MET A 360 -3.94 -30.30 -2.48
CA MET A 360 -4.84 -29.15 -2.52
C MET A 360 -4.45 -28.13 -3.59
N SER A 361 -3.16 -27.96 -3.88
CA SER A 361 -2.66 -27.11 -4.97
C SER A 361 -3.18 -27.59 -6.33
N SER A 362 -3.10 -28.90 -6.61
CA SER A 362 -3.67 -29.48 -7.84
C SER A 362 -5.19 -29.33 -7.89
N ALA A 363 -5.88 -29.61 -6.77
CA ALA A 363 -7.33 -29.46 -6.68
C ALA A 363 -7.78 -28.00 -6.86
N ALA A 364 -7.05 -27.03 -6.30
CA ALA A 364 -7.31 -25.61 -6.47
C ALA A 364 -7.17 -25.16 -7.92
N LEU A 365 -6.12 -25.61 -8.60
CA LEU A 365 -5.91 -25.29 -10.01
C LEU A 365 -7.06 -25.81 -10.87
N THR A 366 -7.40 -27.09 -10.77
CA THR A 366 -8.51 -27.70 -11.53
C THR A 366 -9.87 -27.10 -11.13
N GLY A 367 -10.13 -26.97 -9.83
CA GLY A 367 -11.40 -26.46 -9.30
C GLY A 367 -11.66 -25.01 -9.72
N SER A 368 -10.61 -24.21 -9.90
CA SER A 368 -10.71 -22.82 -10.29
C SER A 368 -11.09 -22.58 -11.76
N GLU A 369 -11.00 -23.60 -12.63
CA GLU A 369 -11.35 -23.49 -14.06
C GLU A 369 -12.80 -23.08 -14.29
N ARG A 370 -13.72 -23.39 -13.35
CA ARG A 370 -15.12 -22.95 -13.42
C ARG A 370 -15.29 -21.42 -13.38
N PHE A 371 -14.28 -20.70 -12.90
CA PHE A 371 -14.25 -19.23 -12.88
C PHE A 371 -13.49 -18.64 -14.08
N ASP A 372 -13.15 -19.48 -15.06
CA ASP A 372 -12.59 -18.99 -16.32
C ASP A 372 -13.59 -18.07 -17.04
N PRO A 373 -13.15 -16.92 -17.58
CA PRO A 373 -14.04 -16.04 -18.33
C PRO A 373 -14.82 -16.76 -19.41
N ALA A 374 -14.23 -17.73 -20.12
CA ALA A 374 -14.95 -18.50 -21.13
C ALA A 374 -16.13 -19.28 -20.53
N ASN A 375 -15.95 -19.89 -19.35
CA ASN A 375 -16.98 -20.67 -18.67
C ASN A 375 -18.06 -19.79 -18.05
N VAL A 376 -17.68 -18.71 -17.36
CA VAL A 376 -18.62 -17.79 -16.73
C VAL A 376 -19.44 -17.03 -17.77
N MET A 377 -18.86 -16.66 -18.91
CA MET A 377 -19.60 -15.93 -19.94
C MET A 377 -20.69 -16.76 -20.60
N LEU A 378 -20.57 -18.09 -20.65
CA LEU A 378 -21.67 -18.95 -21.12
C LEU A 378 -22.94 -18.75 -20.28
N MET A 379 -22.81 -18.55 -18.96
CA MET A 379 -23.96 -18.28 -18.07
C MET A 379 -24.60 -16.93 -18.35
N HIS A 380 -23.80 -15.90 -18.62
CA HIS A 380 -24.30 -14.58 -19.03
C HIS A 380 -24.96 -14.63 -20.40
N GLU A 381 -24.35 -15.32 -21.36
CA GLU A 381 -24.88 -15.51 -22.71
C GLU A 381 -26.23 -16.22 -22.69
N GLU A 382 -26.38 -17.29 -21.90
CA GLU A 382 -27.66 -17.99 -21.71
C GLU A 382 -28.73 -17.05 -21.14
N LEU A 383 -28.39 -16.24 -20.13
CA LEU A 383 -29.29 -15.23 -19.58
C LEU A 383 -29.70 -14.19 -20.63
N PHE A 384 -28.73 -13.64 -21.36
CA PHE A 384 -28.96 -12.57 -22.32
C PHE A 384 -29.84 -13.05 -23.48
N SER A 385 -29.51 -14.20 -24.07
CA SER A 385 -30.31 -14.81 -25.14
C SER A 385 -31.72 -15.18 -24.68
N GLY A 386 -31.86 -15.72 -23.46
CA GLY A 386 -33.16 -16.08 -22.91
C GLY A 386 -34.09 -14.88 -22.63
N LEU A 387 -33.55 -13.67 -22.51
CA LEU A 387 -34.32 -12.44 -22.30
C LEU A 387 -34.52 -11.63 -23.58
N SER A 388 -33.52 -11.60 -24.47
CA SER A 388 -33.56 -10.81 -25.71
C SER A 388 -34.24 -11.54 -26.87
N GLY A 389 -34.34 -12.87 -26.81
CA GLY A 389 -34.87 -13.70 -27.90
C GLY A 389 -33.88 -13.93 -29.06
N HIS A 390 -32.64 -13.44 -28.95
CA HIS A 390 -31.59 -13.70 -29.93
C HIS A 390 -30.94 -15.08 -29.73
N GLU A 391 -30.82 -15.86 -30.81
CA GLU A 391 -30.03 -17.10 -30.80
C GLU A 391 -28.54 -16.82 -30.57
N LEU A 392 -27.87 -17.72 -29.84
CA LEU A 392 -26.44 -17.61 -29.57
C LEU A 392 -25.63 -17.79 -30.86
N PRO A 393 -24.85 -16.78 -31.30
CA PRO A 393 -24.02 -16.93 -32.48
C PRO A 393 -22.95 -18.00 -32.23
N PRO A 394 -22.59 -18.86 -33.20
CA PRO A 394 -21.51 -19.85 -33.02
C PRO A 394 -20.21 -19.13 -32.61
N PRO A 395 -19.37 -19.76 -31.76
CA PRO A 395 -18.11 -19.16 -31.36
C PRO A 395 -17.25 -18.88 -32.60
N ARG A 396 -16.75 -17.65 -32.75
CA ARG A 396 -15.65 -17.39 -33.69
C ARG A 396 -14.44 -18.16 -33.15
N VAL A 397 -13.77 -18.95 -33.99
CA VAL A 397 -12.77 -19.99 -33.59
C VAL A 397 -11.55 -19.43 -32.84
N SER A 398 -11.43 -18.13 -32.68
CA SER A 398 -10.61 -17.53 -31.63
C SER A 398 -11.53 -16.87 -30.61
N VAL A 399 -11.73 -17.50 -29.45
CA VAL A 399 -12.01 -16.73 -28.23
C VAL A 399 -10.66 -16.20 -27.80
N PRO A 400 -10.34 -14.91 -28.01
CA PRO A 400 -9.20 -14.37 -27.30
C PRO A 400 -9.65 -14.41 -25.84
N ALA A 401 -8.89 -15.09 -24.98
CA ALA A 401 -8.86 -14.62 -23.59
C ALA A 401 -8.70 -13.08 -23.64
N PRO A 402 -9.29 -12.29 -22.70
CA PRO A 402 -8.84 -10.91 -22.51
C PRO A 402 -7.34 -10.95 -22.69
N ARG A 403 -6.82 -10.24 -23.71
CA ARG A 403 -5.39 -10.34 -24.04
C ARG A 403 -4.72 -10.33 -22.67
N PRO A 404 -4.02 -11.42 -22.24
CA PRO A 404 -3.17 -11.28 -21.08
C PRO A 404 -2.40 -10.00 -21.35
N GLU A 405 -2.20 -9.17 -20.32
CA GLU A 405 -1.37 -7.96 -20.48
C GLU A 405 -0.31 -8.24 -21.53
N PRO A 406 -0.24 -7.44 -22.62
CA PRO A 406 0.46 -7.82 -23.84
C PRO A 406 1.75 -8.54 -23.48
N ALA A 407 1.96 -9.71 -24.09
CA ALA A 407 3.07 -10.60 -23.71
C ALA A 407 4.31 -9.76 -23.53
N ALA A 408 4.90 -9.83 -22.32
CA ALA A 408 5.87 -8.84 -21.91
C ALA A 408 6.98 -8.74 -22.95
N ALA A 409 7.32 -7.52 -23.36
CA ALA A 409 8.39 -7.29 -24.34
C ALA A 409 9.72 -7.93 -23.91
N CYS A 410 9.94 -8.06 -22.60
CA CYS A 410 11.06 -8.79 -22.00
C CYS A 410 10.59 -9.73 -20.88
N ARG A 411 10.97 -11.01 -20.94
CA ARG A 411 10.83 -11.97 -19.84
C ARG A 411 12.18 -12.14 -19.16
N VAL A 412 12.21 -12.01 -17.85
CA VAL A 412 13.41 -12.18 -17.03
C VAL A 412 13.25 -13.41 -16.17
N ARG A 413 14.14 -14.38 -16.32
CA ARG A 413 14.17 -15.59 -15.51
C ARG A 413 15.38 -15.57 -14.58
N VAL A 414 15.16 -15.88 -13.31
CA VAL A 414 16.23 -16.09 -12.33
C VAL A 414 16.16 -17.53 -11.83
N ALA A 415 17.27 -18.25 -11.96
CA ALA A 415 17.44 -19.59 -11.43
C ALA A 415 18.20 -19.55 -10.10
N GLY A 416 18.31 -20.70 -9.42
CA GLY A 416 18.99 -20.84 -8.11
C GLY A 416 20.52 -20.68 -8.14
N ASP A 417 21.09 -20.18 -9.23
CA ASP A 417 22.52 -19.95 -9.46
C ASP A 417 22.91 -18.46 -9.40
N GLY A 418 21.95 -17.57 -9.15
CA GLY A 418 22.14 -16.12 -9.06
C GLY A 418 22.23 -15.40 -10.40
N VAL A 419 21.99 -16.09 -11.52
CA VAL A 419 22.05 -15.54 -12.89
C VAL A 419 20.65 -15.09 -13.34
N ALA A 420 20.60 -13.95 -14.03
CA ALA A 420 19.38 -13.47 -14.68
C ALA A 420 19.48 -13.66 -16.20
N VAL A 421 18.46 -14.26 -16.81
CA VAL A 421 18.34 -14.43 -18.26
C VAL A 421 17.21 -13.53 -18.76
N LEU A 422 17.53 -12.64 -19.70
CA LEU A 422 16.59 -11.70 -20.30
C LEU A 422 16.24 -12.18 -21.72
N SER A 423 15.01 -12.63 -21.91
CA SER A 423 14.47 -13.09 -23.18
C SER A 423 13.53 -12.04 -23.75
N PHE A 424 13.80 -11.54 -24.96
CA PHE A 424 12.95 -10.53 -25.57
C PHE A 424 12.04 -11.12 -26.65
N ALA A 425 10.84 -10.57 -26.80
CA ALA A 425 9.91 -11.01 -27.85
C ALA A 425 10.46 -10.74 -29.26
N ASP A 426 11.16 -9.62 -29.41
CA ASP A 426 11.91 -9.23 -30.61
C ASP A 426 13.35 -8.93 -30.17
N PRO A 427 14.35 -9.79 -30.43
CA PRO A 427 15.70 -9.64 -29.87
C PRO A 427 16.35 -8.30 -30.25
N PRO A 428 16.95 -7.56 -29.28
CA PRO A 428 17.67 -6.33 -29.60
C PRO A 428 19.05 -6.61 -30.18
N ASP A 429 19.69 -5.61 -30.81
CA ASP A 429 21.09 -5.75 -31.23
C ASP A 429 22.00 -5.97 -30.01
N ARG A 430 21.76 -5.19 -28.94
CA ARG A 430 22.46 -5.30 -27.65
C ARG A 430 21.53 -4.91 -26.48
N VAL A 431 21.87 -5.39 -25.30
CA VAL A 431 21.36 -4.86 -24.03
C VAL A 431 22.44 -4.03 -23.37
N VAL A 432 22.06 -2.85 -22.90
CA VAL A 432 22.95 -1.92 -22.22
C VAL A 432 22.55 -1.82 -20.76
N LEU A 433 23.47 -2.17 -19.88
CA LEU A 433 23.35 -1.93 -18.44
C LEU A 433 24.03 -0.61 -18.10
N THR A 434 23.29 0.32 -17.49
CA THR A 434 23.81 1.64 -17.11
C THR A 434 23.76 1.88 -15.61
N LEU A 435 24.80 2.56 -15.11
CA LEU A 435 24.95 2.95 -13.71
C LEU A 435 25.86 4.18 -13.64
N GLU A 436 25.33 5.36 -13.33
CA GLU A 436 26.09 6.59 -12.98
C GLU A 436 27.46 6.73 -13.68
N GLY A 437 27.47 6.92 -15.00
CA GLY A 437 28.69 7.08 -15.81
C GLY A 437 29.40 5.78 -16.21
N LYS A 438 28.90 4.61 -15.77
CA LYS A 438 29.33 3.29 -16.23
C LYS A 438 28.31 2.69 -17.20
N ARG A 439 28.83 1.97 -18.17
CA ARG A 439 28.09 1.29 -19.24
C ARG A 439 28.69 -0.09 -19.45
N VAL A 440 27.83 -1.10 -19.56
CA VAL A 440 28.21 -2.45 -19.96
C VAL A 440 27.23 -2.91 -21.02
N GLU A 441 27.75 -3.33 -22.17
CA GLU A 441 26.96 -3.86 -23.28
C GLU A 441 27.05 -5.38 -23.28
N LEU A 442 25.91 -6.02 -23.50
CA LEU A 442 25.75 -7.47 -23.55
C LEU A 442 25.07 -7.83 -24.87
N GLU A 443 25.66 -8.78 -25.58
CA GLU A 443 25.09 -9.32 -26.81
C GLU A 443 24.12 -10.46 -26.48
N PRO A 444 23.01 -10.60 -27.24
CA PRO A 444 22.21 -11.81 -27.20
C PRO A 444 23.03 -13.04 -27.60
N ASP A 445 22.74 -14.18 -26.98
CA ASP A 445 23.31 -15.46 -27.37
C ASP A 445 22.65 -16.03 -28.64
N GLY A 446 23.05 -17.23 -29.05
CA GLY A 446 22.51 -17.89 -30.25
C GLY A 446 21.01 -18.20 -30.20
N THR A 447 20.35 -18.02 -29.05
CA THR A 447 18.90 -18.15 -28.88
C THR A 447 18.17 -16.81 -28.81
N GLY A 448 18.91 -15.69 -28.82
CA GLY A 448 18.38 -14.34 -28.64
C GLY A 448 18.23 -13.92 -27.18
N ASP A 449 18.71 -14.73 -26.24
CA ASP A 449 18.67 -14.44 -24.79
C ASP A 449 19.91 -13.66 -24.36
N VAL A 450 19.74 -12.74 -23.40
CA VAL A 450 20.86 -12.02 -22.79
C VAL A 450 21.08 -12.53 -21.37
N VAL A 451 22.26 -13.11 -21.15
CA VAL A 451 22.65 -13.67 -19.84
C VAL A 451 23.41 -12.63 -19.02
N VAL A 452 22.91 -12.34 -17.83
CA VAL A 452 23.55 -11.44 -16.86
C VAL A 452 24.03 -12.24 -15.66
N ASP A 453 25.35 -12.45 -15.59
CA ASP A 453 26.02 -13.19 -14.53
C ASP A 453 26.90 -12.22 -13.71
N ALA A 454 26.52 -11.95 -12.46
CA ALA A 454 27.25 -11.06 -11.57
C ALA A 454 28.70 -11.50 -11.28
N ALA A 455 29.00 -12.80 -11.41
CA ALA A 455 30.33 -13.36 -11.23
C ALA A 455 31.21 -13.17 -12.48
N ARG A 456 30.65 -13.30 -13.69
CA ARG A 456 31.41 -13.19 -14.95
C ARG A 456 31.49 -11.76 -15.48
N THR A 457 30.39 -11.02 -15.47
CA THR A 457 30.24 -9.71 -16.14
C THR A 457 30.96 -8.56 -15.40
N ARG A 458 31.64 -8.84 -14.27
CA ARG A 458 32.37 -7.85 -13.43
C ARG A 458 31.55 -6.61 -13.02
N LEU A 459 30.21 -6.70 -13.02
CA LEU A 459 29.32 -5.61 -12.62
C LEU A 459 29.58 -5.15 -11.19
N ALA A 460 29.49 -3.84 -10.94
CA ALA A 460 29.53 -3.29 -9.60
C ALA A 460 28.27 -3.70 -8.81
N ALA A 461 28.42 -3.99 -7.51
CA ALA A 461 27.32 -4.37 -6.61
C ALA A 461 26.41 -3.17 -6.28
N ARG A 462 25.58 -2.78 -7.26
CA ARG A 462 24.62 -1.68 -7.23
C ARG A 462 23.40 -2.04 -8.07
N THR A 463 22.44 -1.12 -8.15
CA THR A 463 21.29 -1.22 -9.05
C THR A 463 21.66 -0.68 -10.43
N TRP A 464 21.44 -1.47 -11.47
CA TRP A 464 21.68 -1.12 -12.86
C TRP A 464 20.35 -0.91 -13.58
N GLU A 465 20.25 0.14 -14.39
CA GLU A 465 19.13 0.29 -15.33
C GLU A 465 19.39 -0.56 -16.56
N VAL A 466 18.32 -1.18 -17.09
CA VAL A 466 18.39 -2.01 -18.30
C VAL A 466 17.79 -1.25 -19.47
N LEU A 467 18.61 -1.04 -20.50
CA LEU A 467 18.20 -0.46 -21.77
C LEU A 467 18.37 -1.49 -22.88
N ARG A 468 17.50 -1.41 -23.86
CA ARG A 468 17.64 -2.06 -25.16
C ARG A 468 18.32 -1.09 -26.13
N LEU A 469 19.22 -1.59 -26.96
CA LEU A 469 19.85 -0.87 -28.08
C LEU A 469 19.44 -1.53 -29.40
N ASP A 470 18.77 -0.77 -30.26
CA ASP A 470 18.42 -1.16 -31.64
C ASP A 470 19.02 -0.11 -32.59
N GLY A 471 20.06 -0.47 -33.35
CA GLY A 471 20.92 0.48 -34.05
C GLY A 471 21.52 1.50 -33.09
N ASP A 472 21.23 2.79 -33.32
CA ASP A 472 21.68 3.90 -32.46
C ASP A 472 20.64 4.29 -31.39
N ARG A 473 19.50 3.58 -31.31
CA ARG A 473 18.38 3.97 -30.44
C ARG A 473 18.40 3.20 -29.12
N GLU A 474 18.60 3.91 -28.01
CA GLU A 474 18.48 3.36 -26.67
C GLU A 474 17.10 3.59 -26.06
N THR A 475 16.49 2.52 -25.54
CA THR A 475 15.18 2.60 -24.88
C THR A 475 15.14 1.82 -23.58
N PRO A 476 14.59 2.38 -22.48
CA PRO A 476 14.39 1.63 -21.25
C PRO A 476 13.41 0.49 -21.43
N VAL A 477 13.68 -0.65 -20.80
CA VAL A 477 12.78 -1.80 -20.83
C VAL A 477 11.67 -1.59 -19.79
N HIS A 478 10.43 -1.34 -20.23
CA HIS A 478 9.28 -1.04 -19.37
C HIS A 478 8.31 -2.22 -19.19
N ASP A 479 7.98 -2.88 -20.29
CA ASP A 479 7.08 -4.02 -20.29
C ASP A 479 7.90 -5.31 -20.10
N VAL A 480 7.82 -5.83 -18.88
CA VAL A 480 8.73 -6.84 -18.35
C VAL A 480 7.87 -7.92 -17.70
N GLU A 481 8.36 -9.13 -17.59
CA GLU A 481 7.80 -10.19 -16.76
C GLU A 481 8.94 -10.79 -15.95
N ILE A 482 8.81 -10.91 -14.63
CA ILE A 482 9.87 -11.43 -13.78
C ILE A 482 9.48 -12.80 -13.23
N ARG A 483 10.17 -13.85 -13.70
CA ARG A 483 10.04 -15.23 -13.23
C ARG A 483 11.16 -15.56 -12.26
N GLN A 484 10.82 -15.63 -10.98
CA GLN A 484 11.71 -16.06 -9.92
C GLN A 484 11.06 -17.19 -9.13
N HIS A 485 11.68 -18.38 -9.17
CA HIS A 485 11.21 -19.55 -8.45
C HIS A 485 12.13 -19.82 -7.25
N GLY A 486 11.54 -19.90 -6.04
CA GLY A 486 12.29 -20.16 -4.81
C GLY A 486 13.34 -19.10 -4.49
N PHE A 487 14.47 -19.55 -3.93
CA PHE A 487 15.63 -18.71 -3.67
C PHE A 487 16.42 -18.49 -4.98
N PRO A 488 16.71 -17.25 -5.38
CA PRO A 488 17.63 -16.95 -6.48
C PRO A 488 19.04 -17.51 -6.33
N LEU A 489 19.40 -17.88 -5.11
CA LEU A 489 20.68 -18.50 -4.81
C LEU A 489 20.42 -19.55 -3.74
N ASP A 490 20.69 -20.82 -4.04
CA ASP A 490 20.48 -21.92 -3.11
C ASP A 490 21.33 -21.72 -1.84
N PRO A 491 20.71 -21.53 -0.66
CA PRO A 491 21.43 -21.27 0.58
C PRO A 491 22.41 -22.38 0.97
N GLU A 492 22.16 -23.63 0.59
CA GLU A 492 23.01 -24.78 0.95
C GLU A 492 24.22 -24.93 0.02
N ARG A 493 24.12 -24.42 -1.20
CA ARG A 493 25.14 -24.60 -2.25
C ARG A 493 26.01 -23.37 -2.49
N VAL A 494 25.81 -22.30 -1.70
CA VAL A 494 26.47 -21.02 -1.93
C VAL A 494 27.70 -20.82 -1.03
N GLY A 495 28.87 -20.70 -1.66
CA GLY A 495 30.12 -20.35 -0.98
C GLY A 495 30.48 -18.86 -1.03
N ARG A 496 29.85 -18.10 -1.92
CA ARG A 496 30.09 -16.66 -2.12
C ARG A 496 28.83 -15.97 -2.64
N LEU A 497 28.64 -14.70 -2.32
CA LEU A 497 27.51 -13.94 -2.82
C LEU A 497 27.83 -13.41 -4.23
N ALA A 498 27.11 -13.87 -5.25
CA ALA A 498 27.08 -13.28 -6.59
C ALA A 498 25.68 -13.49 -7.15
N LEU A 499 24.90 -12.42 -7.20
CA LEU A 499 23.46 -12.51 -7.40
C LEU A 499 22.95 -11.32 -8.21
N VAL A 500 22.09 -11.59 -9.18
CA VAL A 500 21.33 -10.60 -9.94
C VAL A 500 19.86 -10.72 -9.56
N LEU A 501 19.33 -9.69 -8.89
CA LEU A 501 17.91 -9.62 -8.53
C LEU A 501 17.18 -8.63 -9.45
N PRO A 502 16.35 -9.10 -10.39
CA PRO A 502 15.54 -8.23 -11.21
C PRO A 502 14.39 -7.63 -10.38
N SER A 503 14.07 -6.37 -10.64
CA SER A 503 12.89 -5.73 -10.08
C SER A 503 12.37 -4.64 -11.01
N ARG A 504 11.24 -4.04 -10.61
CA ARG A 504 10.70 -2.84 -11.27
C ARG A 504 11.04 -1.61 -10.48
N SER A 505 11.58 -0.61 -11.16
CA SER A 505 11.69 0.75 -10.62
C SER A 505 10.31 1.35 -10.34
N ALA A 506 10.27 2.46 -9.60
CA ALA A 506 9.02 3.21 -9.37
C ALA A 506 8.35 3.71 -10.66
N LYS A 507 9.11 3.83 -11.76
CA LYS A 507 8.62 4.21 -13.09
C LYS A 507 8.29 2.98 -13.97
N GLY A 508 8.27 1.77 -13.40
CA GLY A 508 7.95 0.53 -14.09
C GLY A 508 9.10 -0.09 -14.91
N ARG A 509 10.26 0.58 -15.04
CA ARG A 509 11.43 0.08 -15.78
C ARG A 509 12.06 -1.13 -15.11
N LEU A 510 12.59 -2.07 -15.90
CA LEU A 510 13.47 -3.14 -15.44
C LEU A 510 14.75 -2.55 -14.86
N VAL A 511 15.06 -2.98 -13.64
CA VAL A 511 16.36 -2.75 -13.01
C VAL A 511 16.92 -4.06 -12.49
N LEU A 512 18.24 -4.18 -12.51
CA LEU A 512 18.95 -5.34 -11.98
C LEU A 512 19.74 -4.93 -10.73
N HIS A 513 19.35 -5.47 -9.58
CA HIS A 513 20.09 -5.29 -8.34
C HIS A 513 21.20 -6.33 -8.26
N VAL A 514 22.43 -5.89 -8.55
CA VAL A 514 23.61 -6.75 -8.46
C VAL A 514 24.10 -6.76 -7.01
N ARG A 515 24.31 -7.96 -6.47
CA ARG A 515 24.91 -8.21 -5.16
C ARG A 515 26.15 -9.07 -5.36
N ARG A 516 27.28 -8.63 -4.81
CA ARG A 516 28.52 -9.39 -4.84
C ARG A 516 29.33 -9.21 -3.57
N SER A 517 29.80 -10.31 -3.01
CA SER A 517 30.73 -10.33 -1.88
C SER A 517 31.51 -11.64 -1.88
N ALA A 518 32.84 -11.57 -1.71
CA ALA A 518 33.68 -12.76 -1.57
C ALA A 518 33.34 -13.51 -0.26
N HIS A 519 33.14 -12.76 0.82
CA HIS A 519 32.71 -13.28 2.12
C HIS A 519 31.44 -12.55 2.55
N HIS A 520 30.41 -13.29 2.94
CA HIS A 520 29.10 -12.73 3.26
C HIS A 520 28.50 -13.43 4.47
N ALA A 521 27.92 -12.64 5.36
CA ALA A 521 27.10 -13.06 6.47
C ALA A 521 25.64 -12.70 6.14
N GLU A 522 24.85 -13.72 5.78
CA GLU A 522 23.42 -13.58 5.54
C GLU A 522 22.71 -13.45 6.89
N VAL A 523 21.96 -12.37 7.06
CA VAL A 523 21.18 -12.07 8.26
C VAL A 523 19.90 -12.88 8.23
N GLU A 524 19.73 -13.74 9.24
CA GLU A 524 18.55 -14.59 9.42
C GLU A 524 17.53 -13.89 10.34
N HIS A 525 18.00 -13.26 11.42
CA HIS A 525 17.16 -12.58 12.41
C HIS A 525 17.86 -11.36 13.02
N VAL A 526 17.07 -10.32 13.32
CA VAL A 526 17.51 -9.16 14.12
C VAL A 526 16.44 -8.84 15.15
N GLU A 527 16.86 -8.84 16.41
CA GLU A 527 16.04 -8.48 17.54
C GLU A 527 16.50 -7.13 18.12
N SER A 528 15.55 -6.36 18.62
CA SER A 528 15.82 -5.11 19.33
C SER A 528 14.90 -5.05 20.55
N ALA A 529 15.37 -5.64 21.65
CA ALA A 529 14.65 -5.86 22.89
C ALA A 529 15.58 -5.63 24.09
N ASP A 530 15.01 -5.30 25.25
CA ASP A 530 15.72 -5.18 26.53
C ASP A 530 16.96 -4.28 26.51
N GLY A 531 16.92 -3.21 25.73
CA GLY A 531 18.03 -2.26 25.60
C GLY A 531 19.16 -2.75 24.69
N LEU A 532 19.05 -3.92 24.09
CA LEU A 532 20.09 -4.55 23.26
C LEU A 532 19.63 -4.74 21.82
N ILE A 533 20.60 -4.97 20.93
CA ILE A 533 20.36 -5.35 19.54
C ILE A 533 21.07 -6.67 19.27
N THR A 534 20.30 -7.74 19.04
CA THR A 534 20.84 -9.07 18.70
C THR A 534 20.79 -9.25 17.18
N VAL A 535 21.91 -9.63 16.57
CA VAL A 535 22.02 -9.96 15.15
C VAL A 535 22.42 -11.41 15.02
N GLN A 536 21.58 -12.20 14.34
CA GLN A 536 21.83 -13.60 14.06
C GLN A 536 21.86 -13.84 12.55
N GLY A 537 22.71 -14.76 12.12
CA GLY A 537 22.83 -15.09 10.72
C GLY A 537 23.82 -16.22 10.47
N ARG A 538 24.18 -16.39 9.20
CA ARG A 538 25.11 -17.43 8.74
C ARG A 538 26.16 -16.86 7.79
N VAL A 539 27.41 -17.24 8.01
CA VAL A 539 28.51 -16.97 7.09
C VAL A 539 28.46 -17.98 5.95
N LEU A 540 28.25 -17.49 4.73
CA LEU A 540 28.12 -18.35 3.54
C LEU A 540 29.44 -19.08 3.25
N GLY A 541 29.34 -20.37 2.89
CA GLY A 541 30.48 -21.21 2.54
C GLY A 541 31.41 -21.60 3.69
N ARG A 542 31.08 -21.29 4.94
CA ARG A 542 31.95 -21.59 6.09
C ARG A 542 31.50 -22.85 6.83
N ALA A 543 32.47 -23.74 7.06
CA ALA A 543 32.29 -25.00 7.80
C ALA A 543 33.21 -25.12 9.04
N THR A 544 34.07 -24.12 9.27
CA THR A 544 35.02 -24.11 10.40
C THR A 544 34.58 -23.08 11.44
N PRO A 545 34.46 -23.48 12.73
CA PRO A 545 34.08 -22.56 13.79
C PRO A 545 35.14 -21.48 14.01
N ASP A 546 34.73 -20.35 14.57
CA ASP A 546 35.57 -19.22 14.93
C ASP A 546 35.05 -18.57 16.22
N ALA A 547 35.66 -18.90 17.36
CA ALA A 547 35.28 -18.38 18.65
C ALA A 547 35.66 -16.90 18.87
N HIS A 548 36.54 -16.35 18.02
CA HIS A 548 37.11 -15.01 18.17
C HIS A 548 36.62 -14.03 17.09
N ALA A 549 35.65 -14.44 16.28
CA ALA A 549 34.97 -13.56 15.36
C ALA A 549 34.26 -12.41 16.10
N ARG A 550 34.27 -11.23 15.48
CA ARG A 550 33.78 -9.97 16.04
C ARG A 550 32.86 -9.25 15.05
N LEU A 551 31.78 -8.66 15.53
CA LEU A 551 30.98 -7.72 14.76
C LEU A 551 31.55 -6.30 14.92
N ALA A 552 32.19 -5.81 13.86
CA ALA A 552 32.69 -4.44 13.76
C ALA A 552 31.57 -3.49 13.31
N VAL A 553 31.32 -2.46 14.13
CA VAL A 553 30.37 -1.38 13.89
C VAL A 553 31.16 -0.11 13.63
N ARG A 554 31.19 0.32 12.36
CA ARG A 554 32.03 1.44 11.89
C ARG A 554 31.20 2.63 11.47
N LEU A 555 31.57 3.82 11.91
CA LEU A 555 30.91 5.03 11.44
C LEU A 555 31.21 5.25 9.94
N ARG A 556 30.17 5.53 9.14
CA ARG A 556 30.35 5.73 7.70
C ARG A 556 31.09 7.02 7.31
N THR A 557 30.97 8.08 8.10
CA THR A 557 31.61 9.38 7.83
C THR A 557 33.04 9.47 8.35
N SER A 558 33.41 8.63 9.32
CA SER A 558 34.76 8.54 9.90
C SER A 558 35.03 7.09 10.30
N PRO A 559 35.51 6.25 9.36
CA PRO A 559 35.68 4.81 9.59
C PRO A 559 36.61 4.44 10.76
N GLY A 560 37.44 5.38 11.23
CA GLY A 560 38.26 5.21 12.43
C GLY A 560 37.46 5.14 13.73
N ALA A 561 36.22 5.63 13.75
CA ALA A 561 35.29 5.39 14.85
C ALA A 561 34.69 3.97 14.73
N LEU A 562 35.34 3.02 15.39
CA LEU A 562 35.00 1.60 15.43
C LEU A 562 34.53 1.18 16.82
N ARG A 563 33.51 0.32 16.87
CA ARG A 563 33.11 -0.46 18.03
C ARG A 563 33.10 -1.94 17.64
N GLU A 564 33.50 -2.81 18.54
CA GLU A 564 33.55 -4.24 18.27
C GLU A 564 32.79 -5.01 19.34
N PHE A 565 32.02 -6.00 18.89
CA PHE A 565 31.23 -6.87 19.74
C PHE A 565 31.60 -8.33 19.45
N SER A 566 31.56 -9.19 20.46
CA SER A 566 31.79 -10.62 20.24
C SER A 566 30.71 -11.19 19.32
N ALA A 567 31.11 -12.01 18.35
CA ALA A 567 30.22 -12.60 17.36
C ALA A 567 30.74 -13.99 16.93
N PRO A 568 30.86 -14.96 17.87
CA PRO A 568 31.42 -16.26 17.56
C PRO A 568 30.63 -16.96 16.45
N VAL A 569 31.35 -17.64 15.56
CA VAL A 569 30.81 -18.40 14.43
C VAL A 569 30.90 -19.89 14.75
N ALA A 570 29.78 -20.61 14.67
CA ALA A 570 29.71 -22.05 14.87
C ALA A 570 30.21 -22.84 13.64
N GLY A 571 30.36 -24.16 13.79
CA GLY A 571 30.82 -25.04 12.71
C GLY A 571 29.88 -25.12 11.51
N ASP A 572 28.59 -24.79 11.68
CA ASP A 572 27.61 -24.69 10.60
C ASP A 572 27.58 -23.28 9.95
N GLY A 573 28.49 -22.40 10.36
CA GLY A 573 28.61 -21.02 9.90
C GLY A 573 27.67 -20.04 10.60
N ARG A 574 26.81 -20.48 11.53
CA ARG A 574 25.91 -19.55 12.25
C ARG A 574 26.66 -18.67 13.22
N PHE A 575 26.23 -17.43 13.38
CA PHE A 575 26.77 -16.49 14.36
C PHE A 575 25.65 -15.77 15.11
N THR A 576 25.97 -15.31 16.32
CA THR A 576 25.12 -14.41 17.10
C THR A 576 25.99 -13.30 17.66
N ALA A 577 25.58 -12.05 17.44
CA ALA A 577 26.25 -10.87 17.96
C ALA A 577 25.25 -10.05 18.77
N VAL A 578 25.63 -9.66 19.99
CA VAL A 578 24.84 -8.77 20.85
C VAL A 578 25.51 -7.41 20.88
N VAL A 579 24.81 -6.41 20.37
CA VAL A 579 25.27 -5.02 20.27
C VAL A 579 24.60 -4.23 21.38
N ASP A 580 25.42 -3.62 22.23
CA ASP A 580 24.98 -2.64 23.23
C ASP A 580 24.90 -1.24 22.58
N PRO A 581 23.70 -0.66 22.44
CA PRO A 581 23.49 0.70 21.95
C PRO A 581 24.31 1.76 22.70
N GLU A 582 24.54 1.62 24.01
CA GLU A 582 25.34 2.54 24.83
C GLU A 582 26.77 2.64 24.29
N VAL A 583 27.37 1.48 23.99
CA VAL A 583 28.73 1.38 23.43
C VAL A 583 28.80 2.02 22.04
N VAL A 584 27.75 1.86 21.23
CA VAL A 584 27.67 2.46 19.88
C VAL A 584 27.70 3.99 19.96
N VAL A 585 26.90 4.58 20.85
CA VAL A 585 26.77 6.04 20.95
C VAL A 585 27.79 6.69 21.88
N HIS A 586 28.63 5.89 22.56
CA HIS A 586 29.60 6.40 23.53
C HIS A 586 30.49 7.50 22.92
N GLY A 587 30.47 8.67 23.58
CA GLY A 587 31.18 9.88 23.17
C GLY A 587 30.46 10.71 22.10
N ARG A 588 29.28 10.30 21.62
CA ARG A 588 28.57 10.86 20.44
C ARG A 588 27.05 10.88 20.64
N TYR A 589 26.62 11.12 21.87
CA TYR A 589 25.20 11.15 22.24
C TYR A 589 24.47 12.28 21.51
N GLY A 590 23.24 12.01 21.08
CA GLY A 590 22.43 13.00 20.38
C GLY A 590 22.82 13.24 18.92
N GLU A 591 23.86 12.56 18.39
CA GLU A 591 24.25 12.71 16.99
C GLU A 591 23.38 11.84 16.05
N SER A 592 23.09 12.38 14.86
CA SER A 592 22.39 11.64 13.79
C SER A 592 23.38 11.00 12.84
N GLU A 593 23.63 9.71 12.99
CA GLU A 593 24.71 9.03 12.29
C GLU A 593 24.30 7.70 11.65
N LYS A 594 25.14 7.22 10.73
CA LYS A 594 24.97 5.93 10.07
C LYS A 594 26.22 5.09 10.27
N TRP A 595 26.01 3.89 10.79
CA TRP A 595 27.04 2.91 11.08
C TRP A 595 26.89 1.70 10.16
N GLU A 596 28.00 1.22 9.63
CA GLU A 596 28.10 -0.01 8.83
C GLU A 596 28.52 -1.18 9.72
N LEU A 597 27.93 -2.35 9.49
CA LEU A 597 28.27 -3.60 10.18
C LEU A 597 29.12 -4.49 9.28
N ARG A 598 30.20 -5.05 9.85
CA ARG A 598 31.07 -6.07 9.25
C ARG A 598 31.34 -7.17 10.26
N LEU A 599 31.23 -8.43 9.84
CA LEU A 599 31.68 -9.55 10.66
C LEU A 599 33.15 -9.83 10.31
N VAL A 600 34.03 -9.69 11.30
CA VAL A 600 35.48 -9.85 11.16
C VAL A 600 35.88 -11.17 11.81
N LEU A 601 36.48 -12.06 11.03
CA LEU A 601 36.93 -13.37 11.48
C LEU A 601 38.32 -13.29 12.12
N SER A 602 38.75 -14.33 12.84
CA SER A 602 40.03 -14.36 13.54
C SER A 602 41.25 -14.29 12.61
N ASP A 603 41.08 -14.72 11.36
CA ASP A 603 42.08 -14.65 10.29
C ASP A 603 42.17 -13.26 9.62
N GLY A 604 41.35 -12.29 10.07
CA GLY A 604 41.28 -10.94 9.52
C GLY A 604 40.30 -10.79 8.36
N THR A 605 39.62 -11.85 7.93
CA THR A 605 38.62 -11.79 6.85
C THR A 605 37.41 -10.96 7.25
N GLU A 606 37.03 -9.99 6.44
CA GLU A 606 35.82 -9.19 6.65
C GLU A 606 34.65 -9.65 5.76
N CYS A 607 33.57 -10.09 6.40
CA CYS A 607 32.32 -10.43 5.75
C CYS A 607 31.40 -9.20 5.67
N THR A 608 30.74 -9.01 4.53
CA THR A 608 29.58 -8.10 4.46
C THR A 608 28.42 -8.69 5.26
N VAL A 609 27.65 -7.86 5.96
CA VAL A 609 26.46 -8.29 6.71
C VAL A 609 25.20 -7.74 6.02
N GLY A 610 24.29 -8.60 5.59
CA GLY A 610 23.11 -8.20 4.82
C GLY A 610 22.09 -9.31 4.63
N ARG A 611 20.99 -9.04 3.91
CA ARG A 611 19.94 -10.04 3.62
C ARG A 611 19.67 -10.05 2.12
N HIS A 612 19.91 -11.17 1.45
CA HIS A 612 19.85 -11.28 -0.01
C HIS A 612 19.22 -12.58 -0.52
N LEU A 613 19.37 -13.70 0.20
CA LEU A 613 19.08 -15.02 -0.38
C LEU A 613 17.61 -15.18 -0.75
N SER A 614 16.68 -14.62 0.03
CA SER A 614 15.23 -14.74 -0.21
C SER A 614 14.73 -14.10 -1.52
N GLY A 615 15.62 -13.40 -2.24
CA GLY A 615 15.30 -12.76 -3.51
C GLY A 615 14.38 -11.55 -3.39
N VAL A 616 14.31 -10.95 -2.20
CA VAL A 616 13.58 -9.72 -1.96
C VAL A 616 14.56 -8.55 -1.96
N ALA A 617 14.27 -7.53 -2.77
CA ALA A 617 15.04 -6.29 -2.81
C ALA A 617 14.33 -5.16 -2.07
N GLY A 618 15.09 -4.23 -1.51
CA GLY A 618 14.55 -3.00 -0.92
C GLY A 618 14.00 -3.19 0.50
N TYR A 619 14.67 -4.03 1.30
CA TYR A 619 14.30 -4.31 2.68
C TYR A 619 14.13 -3.08 3.55
N GLN A 620 14.84 -1.98 3.23
CA GLN A 620 14.68 -0.67 3.87
C GLN A 620 13.22 -0.18 3.93
N LYS A 621 12.40 -0.52 2.93
CA LYS A 621 10.99 -0.10 2.84
C LYS A 621 10.01 -1.15 3.39
N ILE A 622 10.51 -2.34 3.67
CA ILE A 622 9.74 -3.53 4.05
C ILE A 622 9.84 -3.76 5.56
N ILE A 623 11.07 -3.78 6.09
CA ILE A 623 11.38 -4.09 7.49
C ILE A 623 11.67 -2.80 8.24
N ARG A 624 11.12 -2.69 9.45
CA ARG A 624 11.42 -1.59 10.37
C ARG A 624 11.58 -2.11 11.79
N TYR A 625 12.80 -2.17 12.26
CA TYR A 625 13.11 -2.56 13.63
C TYR A 625 12.69 -1.48 14.66
N PRO A 626 12.33 -1.86 15.90
CA PRO A 626 12.17 -0.93 17.01
C PRO A 626 13.44 -0.12 17.30
N ASP A 627 13.28 1.11 17.80
CA ASP A 627 14.41 1.92 18.26
C ASP A 627 14.81 1.48 19.68
N GLN A 628 16.09 1.23 19.93
CA GLN A 628 16.66 1.15 21.27
C GLN A 628 16.99 2.55 21.78
N LYS A 629 16.65 2.83 23.04
CA LYS A 629 16.85 4.15 23.65
C LYS A 629 18.02 4.09 24.61
N VAL A 630 18.92 5.05 24.46
CA VAL A 630 20.03 5.32 25.36
C VAL A 630 19.76 6.67 26.00
N GLU A 631 19.55 6.67 27.32
CA GLU A 631 19.26 7.87 28.11
C GLU A 631 20.50 8.27 28.92
N ARG A 632 20.83 9.56 28.91
CA ARG A 632 21.86 10.15 29.76
C ARG A 632 21.25 11.34 30.50
N GLY A 633 21.50 11.42 31.82
CA GLY A 633 21.26 12.66 32.56
C GLY A 633 22.05 13.78 31.89
N GLU A 634 21.47 14.97 31.72
CA GLU A 634 21.97 16.14 30.93
C GLU A 634 21.32 16.34 29.55
N GLY A 635 20.28 15.58 29.17
CA GLY A 635 19.45 15.91 27.99
C GLY A 635 20.05 15.53 26.63
N ALA A 636 21.13 14.74 26.63
CA ALA A 636 21.74 14.14 25.45
C ALA A 636 21.45 12.63 25.42
N GLY A 637 20.28 12.24 24.89
CA GLY A 637 19.96 10.83 24.64
C GLY A 637 20.10 10.46 23.17
N SER A 638 20.14 9.16 22.88
CA SER A 638 20.19 8.62 21.52
C SER A 638 19.16 7.51 21.32
N ARG A 639 18.56 7.47 20.13
CA ARG A 639 17.88 6.30 19.59
C ARG A 639 18.83 5.59 18.66
N VAL A 640 19.05 4.30 18.87
CA VAL A 640 19.83 3.42 17.99
C VAL A 640 18.88 2.43 17.36
N ARG A 641 18.91 2.31 16.03
CA ARG A 641 18.00 1.41 15.31
C ARG A 641 18.73 0.64 14.21
N PRO A 642 18.54 -0.68 14.10
CA PRO A 642 18.94 -1.41 12.92
C PRO A 642 18.18 -0.96 11.67
N TYR A 643 18.85 -0.93 10.52
CA TYR A 643 18.19 -0.64 9.25
C TYR A 643 18.92 -1.34 8.10
N TYR A 644 18.18 -1.64 7.04
CA TYR A 644 18.77 -2.06 5.79
C TYR A 644 19.07 -0.85 4.90
N THR A 645 20.24 -0.88 4.26
CA THR A 645 20.62 0.09 3.22
C THR A 645 19.88 -0.17 1.91
N VAL A 646 20.04 0.72 0.92
CA VAL A 646 19.50 0.53 -0.43
C VAL A 646 20.06 -0.70 -1.16
N ASN A 647 21.18 -1.23 -0.69
CA ASN A 647 21.79 -2.47 -1.19
C ASN A 647 21.54 -3.65 -0.25
N ASP A 648 20.55 -3.55 0.64
CA ASP A 648 20.12 -4.59 1.58
C ASP A 648 21.23 -5.09 2.55
N ARG A 649 22.25 -4.26 2.78
CA ARG A 649 23.21 -4.46 3.88
C ARG A 649 22.63 -3.95 5.21
N LEU A 650 22.90 -4.65 6.30
CA LEU A 650 22.49 -4.24 7.64
C LEU A 650 23.43 -3.16 8.18
N GLY A 651 22.86 -2.16 8.83
CA GLY A 651 23.58 -1.09 9.51
C GLY A 651 22.82 -0.61 10.74
N LEU A 652 23.42 0.31 11.51
CA LEU A 652 22.73 1.02 12.58
C LEU A 652 22.58 2.50 12.22
N VAL A 653 21.44 3.08 12.57
CA VAL A 653 21.23 4.53 12.52
C VAL A 653 21.05 5.04 13.94
N THR A 654 21.81 6.08 14.28
CA THR A 654 21.62 6.83 15.52
C THR A 654 20.84 8.10 15.22
N SER A 655 20.02 8.54 16.17
CA SER A 655 19.35 9.83 16.09
C SER A 655 19.12 10.36 17.50
N PRO A 656 19.04 11.67 17.71
CA PRO A 656 18.80 12.24 19.03
C PRO A 656 17.50 11.73 19.65
N LEU A 657 17.60 11.20 20.87
CA LEU A 657 16.46 11.01 21.74
C LEU A 657 16.17 12.37 22.38
N ALA A 658 15.04 12.96 22.01
CA ALA A 658 14.61 14.17 22.68
C ALA A 658 14.37 13.86 24.16
N PRO A 659 14.76 14.76 25.08
CA PRO A 659 14.40 14.62 26.48
C PRO A 659 12.87 14.57 26.59
N THR A 660 12.34 13.64 27.38
CA THR A 660 10.90 13.64 27.71
C THR A 660 10.67 14.73 28.75
N LEU A 661 10.34 15.94 28.30
CA LEU A 661 9.98 17.04 29.19
C LEU A 661 8.46 17.13 29.29
N GLU A 662 7.93 16.91 30.49
CA GLU A 662 6.50 17.14 30.74
C GLU A 662 6.19 18.64 30.69
N VAL A 663 5.24 18.98 29.82
CA VAL A 663 4.80 20.36 29.62
C VAL A 663 3.59 20.64 30.50
N ASP A 664 3.80 21.38 31.60
CA ASP A 664 2.73 21.79 32.53
C ASP A 664 1.70 22.68 31.87
N ARG A 665 2.17 23.71 31.15
CA ARG A 665 1.30 24.78 30.63
C ARG A 665 1.91 25.45 29.42
N VAL A 666 1.10 25.72 28.40
CA VAL A 666 1.50 26.54 27.25
C VAL A 666 0.58 27.73 27.10
N ARG A 667 1.18 28.92 27.02
CA ARG A 667 0.49 30.20 26.86
C ARG A 667 0.94 30.87 25.57
N ALA A 668 0.01 31.45 24.83
CA ALA A 668 0.29 32.25 23.64
C ALA A 668 -0.29 33.66 23.82
N VAL A 669 0.54 34.69 23.69
CA VAL A 669 0.19 36.10 23.96
C VAL A 669 0.62 36.99 22.79
N PRO A 670 -0.25 37.81 22.19
CA PRO A 670 0.16 38.77 21.17
C PRO A 670 1.26 39.73 21.67
N ALA A 671 2.25 40.03 20.83
CA ALA A 671 3.41 40.86 21.15
C ALA A 671 3.89 41.67 19.92
N GLY A 672 4.77 42.65 20.13
CA GLY A 672 5.32 43.51 19.07
C GLY A 672 4.44 44.75 18.74
N ARG A 673 4.99 45.70 17.96
CA ARG A 673 4.24 46.89 17.53
C ARG A 673 2.98 46.46 16.80
N ARG A 674 1.80 46.89 17.28
CA ARG A 674 0.50 46.52 16.72
C ARG A 674 0.26 45.00 16.70
N GLY A 675 0.70 44.23 17.70
CA GLY A 675 0.33 42.80 17.83
C GLY A 675 0.80 41.91 16.66
N SER A 676 1.88 42.29 15.99
CA SER A 676 2.40 41.61 14.79
C SER A 676 3.09 40.26 15.06
N ARG A 677 3.22 39.87 16.32
CA ARG A 677 3.83 38.60 16.75
C ARG A 677 2.96 37.93 17.81
N LEU A 678 3.14 36.64 17.98
CA LEU A 678 2.57 35.83 19.05
C LEU A 678 3.74 35.32 19.90
N ARG A 679 3.88 35.82 21.13
CA ARG A 679 4.83 35.35 22.15
C ARG A 679 4.30 34.03 22.73
N PHE A 680 5.12 33.00 22.71
CA PHE A 680 4.82 31.70 23.30
C PHE A 680 5.58 31.55 24.60
N GLU A 681 4.91 31.00 25.60
CA GLU A 681 5.49 30.70 26.90
C GLU A 681 5.12 29.26 27.25
N VAL A 682 6.13 28.42 27.46
CA VAL A 682 5.97 27.00 27.78
C VAL A 682 6.56 26.81 29.16
N ARG A 683 5.73 26.39 30.12
CA ARG A 683 6.18 25.98 31.45
C ARG A 683 6.33 24.46 31.46
N LEU A 684 7.45 24.00 32.00
CA LEU A 684 7.79 22.60 32.13
C LEU A 684 7.71 22.15 33.59
N ALA A 685 7.24 20.92 33.80
CA ALA A 685 7.20 20.26 35.11
C ALA A 685 8.61 19.91 35.62
N SER A 686 9.55 19.74 34.67
CA SER A 686 10.94 19.35 34.94
C SER A 686 11.91 20.50 34.64
N PRO A 687 13.10 20.52 35.28
CA PRO A 687 14.17 21.45 34.93
C PRO A 687 14.57 21.32 33.46
N LEU A 688 14.96 22.43 32.84
CA LEU A 688 15.53 22.41 31.49
C LEU A 688 16.91 21.73 31.50
N PRO A 689 17.17 20.73 30.63
CA PRO A 689 18.52 20.23 30.44
C PRO A 689 19.48 21.36 30.00
N GLU A 690 20.66 21.39 30.61
CA GLU A 690 21.74 22.30 30.27
C GLU A 690 22.21 22.07 28.83
N GLY A 691 22.47 23.15 28.08
CA GLY A 691 23.00 23.09 26.72
C GLY A 691 22.03 22.63 25.61
N ALA A 692 20.78 22.26 25.94
CA ALA A 692 19.78 21.92 24.93
C ALA A 692 19.20 23.16 24.24
N GLU A 693 18.93 23.04 22.93
CA GLU A 693 18.16 24.01 22.16
C GLU A 693 16.68 23.64 22.19
N TYR A 694 15.82 24.67 22.09
CA TYR A 694 14.38 24.52 22.13
C TYR A 694 13.75 25.30 20.97
N ALA A 695 12.75 24.73 20.32
CA ALA A 695 12.05 25.41 19.24
C ALA A 695 10.58 24.99 19.15
N VAL A 696 9.79 25.82 18.46
CA VAL A 696 8.45 25.48 17.99
C VAL A 696 8.47 25.32 16.48
N GLU A 697 7.97 24.20 15.97
CA GLU A 697 7.75 23.95 14.56
C GLU A 697 6.28 24.10 14.18
N VAL A 698 5.98 24.79 13.08
CA VAL A 698 4.63 24.86 12.54
C VAL A 698 4.35 23.59 11.73
N VAL A 699 3.41 22.78 12.19
CA VAL A 699 3.01 21.51 11.53
C VAL A 699 1.86 21.73 10.54
N ARG A 700 1.04 22.77 10.73
CA ARG A 700 -0.07 23.15 9.84
C ARG A 700 -0.29 24.67 9.84
N GLY A 701 -0.41 25.28 8.65
CA GLY A 701 -0.59 26.72 8.39
C GLY A 701 0.41 27.27 7.35
N THR A 702 0.38 28.57 7.05
CA THR A 702 1.22 29.20 6.00
C THR A 702 2.74 29.02 6.15
N ASP A 703 3.22 28.70 7.36
CA ASP A 703 4.65 28.55 7.68
C ASP A 703 5.03 27.08 7.99
N VAL A 704 4.28 26.09 7.46
CA VAL A 704 4.58 24.66 7.67
C VAL A 704 6.06 24.34 7.46
N GLY A 705 6.66 23.68 8.45
CA GLY A 705 8.07 23.28 8.44
C GLY A 705 9.03 24.35 8.96
N ARG A 706 8.60 25.59 9.20
CA ARG A 706 9.44 26.61 9.83
C ARG A 706 9.55 26.39 11.33
N ARG A 707 10.76 26.64 11.84
CA ARG A 707 11.13 26.51 13.26
C ARG A 707 11.46 27.86 13.85
N PHE A 708 11.00 28.08 15.06
CA PHE A 708 11.21 29.32 15.80
C PHE A 708 11.84 29.00 17.14
N PRO A 709 13.01 29.59 17.46
CA PRO A 709 13.72 29.27 18.69
C PRO A 709 12.95 29.75 19.92
N LEU A 710 13.01 28.95 20.99
CA LEU A 710 12.58 29.29 22.34
C LEU A 710 13.82 29.53 23.21
N ARG A 711 13.78 30.54 24.08
CA ARG A 711 14.84 30.87 25.04
C ARG A 711 14.39 30.49 26.45
N ALA A 712 15.30 29.96 27.25
CA ALA A 712 15.08 29.71 28.66
C ALA A 712 15.07 31.02 29.46
N GLU A 713 14.08 31.22 30.33
CA GLU A 713 14.03 32.33 31.29
C GLU A 713 13.89 31.78 32.73
N GLY A 714 14.93 31.93 33.56
CA GLY A 714 14.92 31.82 35.04
C GLY A 714 14.52 30.47 35.67
N GLY A 715 15.42 29.87 36.46
CA GLY A 715 15.16 28.67 37.26
C GLY A 715 14.90 29.00 38.74
N SER A 716 13.82 28.44 39.28
CA SER A 716 13.72 28.09 40.71
C SER A 716 13.20 26.66 40.80
N ALA A 717 13.27 26.04 41.98
CA ALA A 717 12.86 24.66 42.25
C ALA A 717 11.39 24.29 41.93
N SER A 718 10.61 25.16 41.25
CA SER A 718 9.20 24.98 40.87
C SER A 718 8.89 24.99 39.36
N GLY A 719 9.88 24.62 38.54
CA GLY A 719 9.70 24.42 37.08
C GLY A 719 10.33 25.52 36.22
N SER A 720 10.73 25.14 35.01
CA SER A 720 11.44 26.03 34.05
C SER A 720 10.50 26.62 33.00
N ARG A 721 10.84 27.80 32.46
CA ARG A 721 10.04 28.51 31.45
C ARG A 721 10.82 28.74 30.16
N LEU A 722 10.21 28.38 29.04
CA LEU A 722 10.70 28.67 27.69
C LEU A 722 9.85 29.74 27.03
N VAL A 723 10.48 30.72 26.40
CA VAL A 723 9.82 31.85 25.74
C VAL A 723 10.30 32.03 24.32
N GLY A 724 9.39 32.17 23.36
CA GLY A 724 9.73 32.54 21.98
C GLY A 724 8.70 33.46 21.35
N SER A 725 8.93 33.88 20.10
CA SER A 725 7.97 34.69 19.36
C SER A 725 7.82 34.23 17.93
N LEU A 726 6.58 34.04 17.49
CA LEU A 726 6.19 33.75 16.11
C LEU A 726 5.67 35.04 15.46
N PRO A 727 5.97 35.35 14.20
CA PRO A 727 5.23 36.38 13.47
C PRO A 727 3.76 35.97 13.33
N LEU A 728 2.83 36.93 13.44
CA LEU A 728 1.42 36.68 13.12
C LEU A 728 1.33 36.53 11.60
N LEU A 729 0.98 35.33 11.15
CA LEU A 729 1.14 34.89 9.77
C LEU A 729 0.22 35.65 8.77
N ALA A 730 0.63 35.70 7.50
CA ALA A 730 0.05 36.55 6.46
C ALA A 730 -1.46 36.30 6.21
N ARG A 731 -2.17 37.36 5.82
CA ARG A 731 -3.65 37.46 5.77
C ARG A 731 -4.37 36.63 4.69
N THR A 732 -3.70 35.81 3.91
CA THR A 732 -4.29 35.28 2.66
C THR A 732 -5.16 34.03 2.81
N GLU A 733 -5.33 33.46 4.02
CA GLU A 733 -6.15 32.26 4.26
C GLU A 733 -7.57 32.54 4.79
N TYR A 734 -8.03 33.81 4.78
CA TYR A 734 -9.35 34.17 5.33
C TYR A 734 -10.48 33.94 4.32
N GLY A 735 -11.03 32.73 4.29
CA GLY A 735 -12.27 32.41 3.58
C GLY A 735 -13.52 32.68 4.43
N GLY A 736 -14.39 33.59 3.96
CA GLY A 736 -15.81 33.69 4.36
C GLY A 736 -16.20 34.88 5.27
N PRO A 737 -17.41 35.49 5.13
CA PRO A 737 -17.80 36.76 5.77
C PRO A 737 -18.14 36.69 7.28
N GLY A 738 -17.83 35.60 7.98
CA GLY A 738 -18.19 35.41 9.39
C GLY A 738 -17.00 34.97 10.23
N ALA A 739 -16.54 35.83 11.14
CA ALA A 739 -15.52 35.59 12.17
C ALA A 739 -14.21 34.91 11.68
N ILE A 740 -13.18 35.73 11.45
CA ILE A 740 -11.83 35.26 11.13
C ILE A 740 -11.23 34.49 12.32
N ARG A 741 -11.15 33.16 12.21
CA ARG A 741 -10.40 32.26 13.10
C ARG A 741 -9.19 31.71 12.36
N ALA A 742 -8.00 31.89 12.92
CA ALA A 742 -6.79 31.24 12.42
C ALA A 742 -6.37 30.13 13.39
N THR A 743 -6.13 28.94 12.85
CA THR A 743 -5.78 27.75 13.64
C THR A 743 -4.46 27.17 13.14
N TRP A 744 -3.50 27.03 14.04
CA TRP A 744 -2.21 26.40 13.76
C TRP A 744 -2.05 25.13 14.57
N ARG A 745 -1.34 24.16 13.99
CA ARG A 745 -0.80 23.04 14.76
C ARG A 745 0.69 23.27 14.94
N LEU A 746 1.13 23.31 16.18
CA LEU A 746 2.50 23.56 16.57
C LEU A 746 3.08 22.32 17.26
N ARG A 747 4.37 22.09 17.05
CA ARG A 747 5.13 21.02 17.68
C ARG A 747 6.28 21.60 18.47
N LEU A 748 6.35 21.26 19.75
CA LEU A 748 7.48 21.59 20.60
C LEU A 748 8.63 20.63 20.30
N LEU A 749 9.82 21.20 20.14
CA LEU A 749 11.04 20.47 19.86
C LEU A 749 12.12 20.81 20.88
N ALA A 750 12.90 19.81 21.30
CA ALA A 750 14.07 19.96 22.15
C ALA A 750 15.17 18.97 21.74
N GLY A 751 16.42 19.35 21.94
CA GLY A 751 17.58 18.50 21.67
C GLY A 751 18.84 19.32 21.44
N PRO A 752 19.95 18.67 21.09
CA PRO A 752 21.18 19.37 20.72
C PRO A 752 21.00 20.20 19.44
N SER A 753 21.88 21.20 19.26
CA SER A 753 21.83 22.10 18.11
C SER A 753 21.78 21.33 16.78
N GLY A 754 20.85 21.72 15.91
CA GLY A 754 20.65 21.08 14.60
C GLY A 754 19.89 19.75 14.62
N ALA A 755 19.59 19.17 15.78
CA ALA A 755 19.00 17.83 15.90
C ALA A 755 17.89 17.75 16.96
N LEU A 756 16.97 18.72 16.90
CA LEU A 756 15.81 18.80 17.79
C LEU A 756 14.81 17.66 17.53
N GLY A 757 14.40 16.95 18.58
CA GLY A 757 13.33 15.96 18.54
C GLY A 757 12.06 16.44 19.24
N ARG A 758 10.98 15.69 19.09
CA ARG A 758 9.64 16.09 19.58
C ARG A 758 9.51 15.97 21.10
N LEU A 759 9.03 17.04 21.74
CA LEU A 759 8.54 17.00 23.12
C LEU A 759 7.09 16.50 23.15
N GLY A 760 6.77 15.59 24.07
CA GLY A 760 5.40 15.19 24.36
C GLY A 760 4.71 16.25 25.22
N ALA A 761 3.50 16.67 24.84
CA ALA A 761 2.72 17.62 25.63
C ALA A 761 1.41 16.98 26.11
N THR A 762 1.32 16.73 27.42
CA THR A 762 0.08 16.47 28.16
C THR A 762 -0.31 17.74 28.90
N ALA A 763 -0.83 18.72 28.16
CA ALA A 763 -1.30 19.97 28.78
C ALA A 763 -2.78 19.87 29.17
N VAL A 764 -3.20 20.62 30.19
CA VAL A 764 -4.61 20.93 30.42
C VAL A 764 -4.98 22.10 29.50
N PRO A 765 -6.15 22.12 28.83
CA PRO A 765 -6.56 23.25 27.99
C PRO A 765 -6.55 24.53 28.82
N ASP A 766 -5.78 25.53 28.39
CA ASP A 766 -5.69 26.80 29.09
C ASP A 766 -6.16 27.92 28.17
N SER A 767 -7.22 28.60 28.58
CA SER A 767 -7.81 29.71 27.83
C SER A 767 -7.25 31.04 28.34
N THR A 768 -6.57 31.78 27.48
CA THR A 768 -6.22 33.17 27.78
C THR A 768 -7.14 34.13 27.06
N SER A 769 -8.12 34.68 27.79
CA SER A 769 -8.92 35.83 27.34
C SER A 769 -8.38 37.12 27.96
N ARG A 770 -7.94 38.07 27.15
CA ARG A 770 -7.84 39.49 27.56
C ARG A 770 -8.26 40.38 26.40
N ARG A 771 -9.10 41.38 26.71
CA ARG A 771 -9.45 42.50 25.81
C ARG A 771 -8.26 43.46 25.76
N TRP A 772 -7.82 43.86 24.57
CA TRP A 772 -6.71 44.80 24.40
C TRP A 772 -7.17 46.01 23.60
N SER A 773 -6.77 47.20 24.03
CA SER A 773 -7.36 48.47 23.58
C SER A 773 -6.63 49.17 22.42
N HIS A 774 -5.43 48.73 22.00
CA HIS A 774 -4.65 49.48 20.99
C HIS A 774 -3.79 48.59 20.05
N GLY A 775 -4.27 48.35 18.83
CA GLY A 775 -3.62 47.56 17.75
C GLY A 775 -4.63 46.71 16.94
N PRO A 776 -4.26 46.04 15.82
CA PRO A 776 -5.11 45.05 15.18
C PRO A 776 -5.56 44.06 16.25
N TYR A 777 -6.88 43.91 16.34
CA TYR A 777 -7.51 43.20 17.43
C TYR A 777 -7.05 41.73 17.41
N VAL A 778 -6.76 41.15 18.57
CA VAL A 778 -6.75 39.70 18.79
C VAL A 778 -7.59 39.51 20.03
N ARG A 779 -8.79 38.94 19.87
CA ARG A 779 -9.78 38.85 20.96
C ARG A 779 -9.47 37.73 21.93
N SER A 780 -8.97 36.60 21.43
CA SER A 780 -8.57 35.46 22.25
C SER A 780 -7.53 34.60 21.54
N ALA A 781 -6.66 33.97 22.32
CA ALA A 781 -5.81 32.87 21.87
C ALA A 781 -6.02 31.68 22.79
N THR A 782 -6.36 30.53 22.21
CA THR A 782 -6.60 29.26 22.91
C THR A 782 -5.57 28.24 22.47
N VAL A 783 -4.98 27.53 23.43
CA VAL A 783 -4.06 26.42 23.16
C VAL A 783 -4.71 25.12 23.62
N THR A 784 -4.91 24.18 22.71
CA THR A 784 -5.52 22.87 22.96
C THR A 784 -4.52 21.77 22.63
N PRO A 785 -4.15 20.90 23.58
CA PRO A 785 -3.31 19.74 23.28
C PRO A 785 -4.10 18.72 22.46
N LEU A 786 -3.41 18.09 21.52
CA LEU A 786 -3.97 17.02 20.70
C LEU A 786 -3.46 15.68 21.22
N GLY A 787 -4.25 14.60 21.10
CA GLY A 787 -3.84 13.25 21.48
C GLY A 787 -2.60 12.72 20.75
N SER A 788 -2.11 13.44 19.72
CA SER A 788 -0.83 13.16 19.11
C SER A 788 0.36 13.60 19.96
N GLY A 789 0.21 14.57 20.87
CA GLY A 789 1.29 15.31 21.54
C GLY A 789 1.66 16.66 20.88
N ASP A 790 0.97 17.06 19.80
CA ASP A 790 1.10 18.41 19.20
C ASP A 790 0.11 19.38 19.88
N LEU A 791 0.34 20.68 19.73
CA LEU A 791 -0.51 21.74 20.28
C LEU A 791 -1.31 22.41 19.15
N GLN A 792 -2.60 22.60 19.34
CA GLN A 792 -3.43 23.42 18.45
C GLN A 792 -3.58 24.82 19.05
N VAL A 793 -3.16 25.85 18.32
CA VAL A 793 -3.32 27.24 18.73
C VAL A 793 -4.36 27.89 17.85
N THR A 794 -5.44 28.36 18.46
CA THR A 794 -6.54 29.04 17.78
C THR A 794 -6.57 30.49 18.22
N VAL A 795 -6.49 31.42 17.27
CA VAL A 795 -6.59 32.86 17.52
C VAL A 795 -7.86 33.38 16.87
N ALA A 796 -8.67 34.14 17.61
CA ALA A 796 -9.94 34.70 17.13
C ALA A 796 -9.93 36.24 17.07
N ASP A 797 -10.58 36.76 16.02
CA ASP A 797 -10.88 38.18 15.70
C ASP A 797 -9.66 39.08 15.41
N VAL A 798 -9.26 39.18 14.13
CA VAL A 798 -8.32 40.18 13.58
C VAL A 798 -9.09 41.26 12.81
N HIS A 799 -9.45 42.38 13.46
CA HIS A 799 -10.07 43.53 12.79
C HIS A 799 -9.11 44.71 12.64
N ALA A 800 -8.88 45.14 11.39
CA ALA A 800 -8.35 46.46 11.08
C ALA A 800 -8.90 46.92 9.71
N ARG A 801 -10.08 47.57 9.71
CA ARG A 801 -10.47 48.67 8.80
C ARG A 801 -11.97 49.02 8.80
N GLU A 802 -12.86 48.15 9.25
CA GLU A 802 -14.30 48.35 9.01
C GLU A 802 -15.02 49.25 10.05
N ALA A 803 -14.55 49.26 11.30
CA ALA A 803 -15.12 50.12 12.35
C ALA A 803 -14.84 51.62 12.16
N VAL A 804 -13.78 51.98 11.41
CA VAL A 804 -13.44 53.37 11.10
C VAL A 804 -14.25 53.88 9.89
N ARG A 805 -14.64 52.99 8.96
CA ARG A 805 -15.52 53.35 7.83
C ARG A 805 -16.98 53.57 8.23
N ARG A 806 -17.44 53.05 9.38
CA ARG A 806 -18.82 53.24 9.88
C ARG A 806 -18.99 54.39 10.87
N ARG A 807 -17.94 55.19 11.13
CA ARG A 807 -17.97 56.31 12.09
C ARG A 807 -17.45 57.64 11.55
N MET A 808 -17.33 57.77 10.24
CA MET A 808 -17.24 59.08 9.60
C MET A 808 -18.44 59.23 8.68
N PRO A 809 -19.14 60.39 8.72
CA PRO A 809 -20.36 60.62 7.93
C PRO A 809 -20.16 60.36 6.44
#